data_AF-A0A4W3J982-F1
#
_entry.id   AF-A0A4W3J982-F1
#
_cell.length_a   1.000
_cell.length_b   1.000
_cell.length_c   1.000
_cell.angle_alpha   90.00
_cell.angle_beta   90.00
_cell.angle_gamma   90.00
#
_symmetry.space_group_name_H-M   'P 1'
#
loop_
_entity.id
_entity.type
_entity.pdbx_description
1 polymer ?
#
loop_
_entity_poly.entity_id
_entity_poly.type
_entity_poly.pdbx_seq_one_letter_code
_entity_poly.pdbx_strand_id
1 'polypeptide(L)'
;MRRSAMILLNGQRIASSCKSPVWVSLRWNHSKLRRYKAVIFDMGGVLIQSPYRLAAGESWEQQHNLPAGCIWKAILGSGDKGDGWYRCMRGELTLKEFADLCSKEIFTGVKIASHLIEKPCPAMREAIMCIRAEGLRTAVLTNNFYLHKNQSFLPVEKSLFDVIIESCREGTCKPDPMIYTRCLEHLKVRPEESIFLDDLGQNLKTASQLGMHTIKVQDSSAALQELADMLGFPLHGYVEGTRAVRQGMEIPVDKLKEYLQTALGQKPLSLRQFTHGQSNPTYHLQSGDRQLVLRKKPPGKLLPSAHLVEREYRVMKALAGMGVPVPKPLALCEDPSVLGTSFYLMEYCPGRIFKDPSLPGLNPSQRREIYTAMNRTLCQIHQVNIQAAGLEDYGKYGQASSAEAAGVGKLAEEMADLAWVFATKEGFRIFKSIPTGNPGVPLRSFATWSRQSSSATHVSSSFDIKAPRHPAVAMASAPKGHLIVSAESLPVRVQELHRTLSTFMDKQVLPLEQELRDYQSSDNRWIPNPHIEELKRKAREDGLWNLFLPLEADPKIEYGAGLTNLEFAYLCEVMGRSLHAPEVFNCSAPDTGNMEVLVRYGTESQKKQWLFPLLDGKIRSCFAMTEPQVASSDATNIEASIVEDGDFYILNGHKWWTTGALDPRCKLCVFMGKTDPKAPRHRQQSMVLVSMDTPGIQVLRALSVYGMEDPPGGHGELLFENVRVPKENILLEPGRGFEIAQGRLGPGRIHHCMRLIGNAERALELMKERVKTRNAFGKPLAEQGTIMADMAHSRVEIEQARLLVLKAAHLMDTVGNKAAAPEISMIKLLVPNMALKVIDRAIQAFGGAGLSSDYPLAEYFGWARALRLADGPDEVHRTAIAKLELKR
;
A
#
# COMPACT_ATOMS: atom_id res chain seq x y z
N MET A 1 -1.60 43.43 -32.74
CA MET A 1 -0.84 44.05 -33.85
C MET A 1 0.66 43.92 -33.58
N ARG A 2 1.51 44.02 -34.63
CA ARG A 2 2.98 44.33 -34.69
C ARG A 2 3.84 44.09 -33.42
N ARG A 3 4.93 43.28 -33.47
CA ARG A 3 6.27 43.57 -34.06
C ARG A 3 6.92 44.85 -33.53
N SER A 4 8.23 44.99 -33.29
CA SER A 4 9.39 44.07 -33.21
C SER A 4 10.64 44.90 -32.84
N ALA A 5 11.66 44.35 -32.19
CA ALA A 5 13.04 44.89 -32.23
C ALA A 5 14.08 43.83 -31.83
N MET A 6 15.24 43.82 -32.51
CA MET A 6 16.41 43.00 -32.21
C MET A 6 17.66 43.74 -32.71
N ILE A 7 18.71 43.85 -31.89
CA ILE A 7 20.03 44.38 -32.32
C ILE A 7 21.13 43.48 -31.76
N LEU A 8 22.12 43.19 -32.61
CA LEU A 8 23.37 42.48 -32.33
C LEU A 8 24.55 43.46 -32.50
N LEU A 9 25.71 43.18 -31.91
CA LEU A 9 26.98 42.96 -32.65
C LEU A 9 28.17 42.62 -31.71
N ASN A 10 29.32 42.24 -32.29
CA ASN A 10 30.44 41.52 -31.64
C ASN A 10 31.82 42.19 -31.78
N GLY A 11 32.76 41.81 -30.90
CA GLY A 11 34.24 41.93 -31.01
C GLY A 11 34.89 41.58 -29.66
N GLN A 12 35.79 40.61 -29.45
CA GLN A 12 37.13 40.34 -30.06
C GLN A 12 38.07 41.56 -29.95
N ARG A 13 39.35 41.49 -29.50
CA ARG A 13 40.32 40.42 -29.09
C ARG A 13 41.44 41.10 -28.22
N ILE A 14 42.44 40.50 -27.55
CA ILE A 14 42.95 39.11 -27.39
C ILE A 14 43.33 38.80 -25.91
N ALA A 15 44.54 38.33 -25.53
CA ALA A 15 44.88 37.92 -24.14
C ALA A 15 46.39 37.96 -23.74
N SER A 16 46.67 38.19 -22.44
CA SER A 16 47.84 37.73 -21.62
C SER A 16 47.63 38.18 -20.15
N SER A 17 48.12 37.53 -19.06
CA SER A 17 48.65 36.18 -18.82
C SER A 17 48.48 35.78 -17.32
N CYS A 18 48.85 34.53 -16.96
CA CYS A 18 49.01 34.00 -15.57
C CYS A 18 47.79 33.80 -14.63
N LYS A 19 47.14 32.63 -14.80
CA LYS A 19 46.81 31.63 -13.75
C LYS A 19 46.18 32.09 -12.41
N SER A 20 44.86 31.98 -12.34
CA SER A 20 44.12 31.50 -11.16
C SER A 20 42.90 30.66 -11.62
N PRO A 21 42.36 29.71 -10.84
CA PRO A 21 41.19 28.94 -11.25
C PRO A 21 39.93 29.82 -11.26
N VAL A 22 39.47 30.19 -12.46
CA VAL A 22 38.32 31.07 -12.67
C VAL A 22 37.02 30.30 -12.43
N TRP A 23 36.44 30.45 -11.24
CA TRP A 23 35.13 29.92 -10.90
C TRP A 23 34.02 30.77 -11.54
N VAL A 24 33.63 30.41 -12.76
CA VAL A 24 32.49 31.02 -13.47
C VAL A 24 31.20 30.79 -12.69
N SER A 25 30.38 31.84 -12.53
CA SER A 25 29.06 31.78 -11.88
C SER A 25 28.04 31.04 -12.77
N LEU A 26 28.09 29.72 -12.75
CA LEU A 26 27.29 28.84 -13.62
C LEU A 26 25.80 28.86 -13.26
N ARG A 27 25.04 29.69 -13.97
CA ARG A 27 23.58 29.54 -14.11
C ARG A 27 23.29 28.32 -14.98
N TRP A 28 23.12 27.17 -14.36
CA TRP A 28 22.80 25.92 -15.04
C TRP A 28 21.44 25.99 -15.75
N ASN A 29 21.40 25.64 -17.04
CA ASN A 29 20.19 25.76 -17.85
C ASN A 29 19.32 24.50 -17.74
N HIS A 30 18.36 24.53 -16.81
CA HIS A 30 17.42 23.43 -16.55
C HIS A 30 16.56 22.98 -17.75
N SER A 31 16.55 23.69 -18.89
CA SER A 31 15.91 23.17 -20.11
C SER A 31 16.62 21.93 -20.66
N LYS A 32 17.95 21.79 -20.47
CA LYS A 32 18.74 20.63 -20.89
C LYS A 32 18.31 19.34 -20.17
N LEU A 33 18.00 19.44 -18.88
CA LEU A 33 17.54 18.33 -18.02
C LEU A 33 16.24 17.65 -18.49
N ARG A 34 15.46 18.26 -19.39
CA ARG A 34 14.26 17.64 -20.00
C ARG A 34 14.53 16.92 -21.32
N ARG A 35 15.73 17.04 -21.91
CA ARG A 35 16.09 16.43 -23.20
C ARG A 35 16.49 14.97 -23.06
N TYR A 36 17.31 14.66 -22.05
CA TYR A 36 17.93 13.35 -21.88
C TYR A 36 17.27 12.56 -20.74
N LYS A 37 17.04 11.27 -20.97
CA LYS A 37 16.45 10.33 -20.01
C LYS A 37 17.41 9.21 -19.61
N ALA A 38 18.43 8.93 -20.42
CA ALA A 38 19.40 7.87 -20.14
C ALA A 38 20.83 8.23 -20.55
N VAL A 39 21.81 7.68 -19.83
CA VAL A 39 23.22 7.66 -20.24
C VAL A 39 23.71 6.22 -20.26
N ILE A 40 24.35 5.83 -21.36
CA ILE A 40 24.80 4.48 -21.67
C ILE A 40 26.33 4.52 -21.80
N PHE A 41 27.01 3.58 -21.15
CA PHE A 41 28.47 3.51 -21.12
C PHE A 41 28.93 2.18 -21.72
N ASP A 42 29.99 2.15 -22.52
CA ASP A 42 30.77 0.92 -22.64
C ASP A 42 31.42 0.59 -21.29
N MET A 43 31.74 -0.68 -21.07
CA MET A 43 32.62 -1.10 -20.00
C MET A 43 34.07 -0.79 -20.35
N GLY A 44 34.55 -1.26 -21.50
CA GLY A 44 35.93 -1.06 -21.97
C GLY A 44 36.20 0.39 -22.36
N GLY A 45 37.39 0.90 -22.04
CA GLY A 45 37.84 2.26 -22.41
C GLY A 45 37.16 3.41 -21.67
N VAL A 46 36.04 3.15 -20.99
CA VAL A 46 35.18 4.14 -20.33
C VAL A 46 35.10 3.87 -18.83
N LEU A 47 34.55 2.72 -18.42
CA LEU A 47 34.37 2.37 -17.00
C LEU A 47 35.58 1.64 -16.42
N ILE A 48 36.24 0.81 -17.21
CA ILE A 48 37.58 0.24 -16.95
C ILE A 48 38.53 0.64 -18.08
N GLN A 49 39.84 0.56 -17.86
CA GLN A 49 40.82 0.80 -18.93
C GLN A 49 40.58 -0.15 -20.10
N SER A 50 40.79 0.35 -21.33
CA SER A 50 40.53 -0.40 -22.56
C SER A 50 41.43 -1.65 -22.65
N PRO A 51 40.88 -2.89 -22.70
CA PRO A 51 41.68 -4.11 -22.77
C PRO A 51 42.68 -4.11 -23.94
N TYR A 52 42.31 -3.44 -25.02
CA TYR A 52 43.13 -3.25 -26.22
C TYR A 52 44.42 -2.45 -25.96
N ARG A 53 44.45 -1.54 -24.96
CA ARG A 53 45.67 -0.81 -24.58
C ARG A 53 46.66 -1.66 -23.78
N LEU A 54 46.16 -2.64 -23.03
CA LEU A 54 47.02 -3.63 -22.34
C LEU A 54 47.62 -4.62 -23.34
N ALA A 55 46.81 -5.14 -24.28
CA ALA A 55 47.26 -6.08 -25.30
C ALA A 55 48.13 -5.47 -26.42
N ALA A 56 48.11 -4.14 -26.57
CA ALA A 56 49.00 -3.39 -27.47
C ALA A 56 50.17 -2.70 -26.72
N GLY A 57 50.26 -2.87 -25.40
CA GLY A 57 51.36 -2.36 -24.58
C GLY A 57 52.53 -3.33 -24.63
N GLU A 58 53.55 -3.01 -25.44
CA GLU A 58 54.75 -3.84 -25.66
C GLU A 58 55.39 -4.33 -24.34
N SER A 59 55.27 -3.54 -23.27
CA SER A 59 55.82 -3.83 -21.95
C SER A 59 55.35 -5.15 -21.34
N TRP A 60 54.12 -5.62 -21.56
CA TRP A 60 53.67 -6.89 -20.98
C TRP A 60 54.16 -8.11 -21.76
N GLU A 61 54.17 -8.02 -23.09
CA GLU A 61 54.75 -9.05 -23.96
C GLU A 61 56.26 -9.16 -23.69
N GLN A 62 56.97 -8.03 -23.62
CA GLN A 62 58.38 -7.97 -23.21
C GLN A 62 58.63 -8.58 -21.81
N GLN A 63 57.80 -8.26 -20.81
CA GLN A 63 57.91 -8.84 -19.46
C GLN A 63 57.73 -10.37 -19.41
N HIS A 64 57.13 -10.98 -20.43
CA HIS A 64 56.89 -12.42 -20.53
C HIS A 64 57.69 -13.09 -21.67
N ASN A 65 58.69 -12.39 -22.24
CA ASN A 65 59.49 -12.85 -23.39
C ASN A 65 58.66 -13.24 -24.64
N LEU A 66 57.50 -12.61 -24.83
CA LEU A 66 56.64 -12.79 -25.98
C LEU A 66 56.99 -11.78 -27.10
N PRO A 67 56.87 -12.13 -28.40
CA PRO A 67 57.10 -11.19 -29.49
C PRO A 67 56.06 -10.05 -29.49
N ALA A 68 56.49 -8.82 -29.76
CA ALA A 68 55.61 -7.66 -29.78
C ALA A 68 54.45 -7.81 -30.79
N GLY A 69 53.23 -7.54 -30.32
CA GLY A 69 51.97 -7.70 -31.02
C GLY A 69 51.54 -9.16 -31.27
N CYS A 70 52.15 -10.16 -30.62
CA CYS A 70 51.76 -11.56 -30.83
C CYS A 70 50.36 -11.85 -30.27
N ILE A 71 50.00 -11.26 -29.11
CA ILE A 71 48.66 -11.41 -28.53
C ILE A 71 47.62 -10.86 -29.51
N TRP A 72 47.88 -9.69 -30.07
CA TRP A 72 46.97 -9.04 -31.00
C TRP A 72 46.83 -9.81 -32.33
N LYS A 73 47.94 -10.37 -32.86
CA LYS A 73 47.90 -11.26 -34.03
C LYS A 73 47.09 -12.53 -33.76
N ALA A 74 47.25 -13.17 -32.61
CA ALA A 74 46.45 -14.34 -32.24
C ALA A 74 44.95 -14.02 -32.09
N ILE A 75 44.62 -12.86 -31.51
CA ILE A 75 43.22 -12.42 -31.35
C ILE A 75 42.55 -12.15 -32.71
N LEU A 76 43.27 -11.56 -33.67
CA LEU A 76 42.75 -11.27 -35.01
C LEU A 76 42.82 -12.45 -35.98
N GLY A 77 43.74 -13.40 -35.79
CA GLY A 77 43.97 -14.53 -36.69
C GLY A 77 43.26 -15.83 -36.31
N SER A 78 42.68 -15.93 -35.11
CA SER A 78 42.12 -17.18 -34.59
C SER A 78 40.72 -17.53 -35.13
N GLY A 79 40.50 -18.82 -35.36
CA GLY A 79 39.26 -19.35 -35.95
C GLY A 79 39.17 -19.11 -37.46
N ASP A 80 38.17 -19.71 -38.10
CA ASP A 80 37.97 -19.59 -39.55
C ASP A 80 37.84 -18.12 -39.96
N LYS A 81 38.77 -17.64 -40.79
CA LYS A 81 38.86 -16.26 -41.29
C LYS A 81 39.00 -15.18 -40.18
N GLY A 82 39.44 -15.53 -38.97
CA GLY A 82 39.67 -14.57 -37.88
C GLY A 82 38.44 -14.18 -37.06
N ASP A 83 37.29 -14.85 -37.22
CA ASP A 83 36.06 -14.55 -36.46
C ASP A 83 36.13 -15.05 -34.99
N GLY A 84 37.17 -15.79 -34.59
CA GLY A 84 37.26 -16.46 -33.28
C GLY A 84 37.03 -15.56 -32.07
N TRP A 85 37.57 -14.33 -32.08
CA TRP A 85 37.34 -13.36 -31.01
C TRP A 85 35.90 -12.83 -30.99
N TYR A 86 35.32 -12.57 -32.16
CA TYR A 86 33.91 -12.18 -32.29
C TYR A 86 32.97 -13.30 -31.83
N ARG A 87 33.28 -14.57 -32.11
CA ARG A 87 32.55 -15.74 -31.59
C ARG A 87 32.59 -15.82 -30.07
N CYS A 88 33.73 -15.49 -29.45
CA CYS A 88 33.83 -15.36 -28.00
C CYS A 88 32.99 -14.19 -27.45
N MET A 89 33.00 -13.03 -28.12
CA MET A 89 32.16 -11.87 -27.78
C MET A 89 30.66 -12.12 -28.02
N ARG A 90 30.26 -12.94 -28.99
CA ARG A 90 28.86 -13.38 -29.20
C ARG A 90 28.44 -14.51 -28.26
N GLY A 91 29.35 -15.04 -27.44
CA GLY A 91 29.07 -16.09 -26.46
C GLY A 91 29.06 -17.51 -27.02
N GLU A 92 29.43 -17.71 -28.28
CA GLU A 92 29.56 -19.03 -28.92
C GLU A 92 30.74 -19.84 -28.36
N LEU A 93 31.73 -19.15 -27.79
CA LEU A 93 32.94 -19.71 -27.19
C LEU A 93 33.15 -19.08 -25.81
N THR A 94 33.49 -19.87 -24.80
CA THR A 94 34.08 -19.33 -23.57
C THR A 94 35.51 -18.83 -23.84
N LEU A 95 36.03 -17.97 -22.96
CA LEU A 95 37.40 -17.48 -23.00
C LEU A 95 38.41 -18.64 -22.96
N LYS A 96 38.06 -19.77 -22.31
CA LYS A 96 38.89 -20.98 -22.34
C LYS A 96 38.90 -21.62 -23.72
N GLU A 97 37.74 -21.89 -24.32
CA GLU A 97 37.65 -22.50 -25.66
C GLU A 97 38.29 -21.60 -26.74
N PHE A 98 38.21 -20.27 -26.58
CA PHE A 98 38.94 -19.30 -27.39
C PHE A 98 40.47 -19.34 -27.17
N ALA A 99 40.94 -19.43 -25.93
CA ALA A 99 42.36 -19.61 -25.63
C ALA A 99 42.89 -20.96 -26.15
N ASP A 100 42.10 -22.03 -26.05
CA ASP A 100 42.41 -23.35 -26.60
C ASP A 100 42.55 -23.28 -28.14
N LEU A 101 41.72 -22.49 -28.85
CA LEU A 101 41.90 -22.20 -30.29
C LEU A 101 43.20 -21.40 -30.58
N CYS A 102 43.54 -20.41 -29.74
CA CYS A 102 44.79 -19.63 -29.89
C CYS A 102 46.05 -20.42 -29.50
N SER A 103 45.90 -21.51 -28.73
CA SER A 103 47.03 -22.30 -28.19
C SER A 103 47.83 -23.06 -29.25
N LYS A 104 47.34 -23.14 -30.50
CA LYS A 104 48.09 -23.74 -31.62
C LYS A 104 49.25 -22.90 -32.16
N GLU A 105 49.34 -21.61 -31.80
CA GLU A 105 50.46 -20.75 -32.25
C GLU A 105 51.28 -20.12 -31.11
N ILE A 106 50.68 -19.61 -30.03
CA ILE A 106 51.40 -18.74 -29.08
C ILE A 106 51.25 -19.12 -27.58
N PHE A 107 50.18 -19.80 -27.15
CA PHE A 107 49.81 -19.84 -25.72
C PHE A 107 49.93 -21.19 -25.01
N THR A 108 51.14 -21.53 -24.57
CA THR A 108 51.37 -22.53 -23.51
C THR A 108 51.79 -21.84 -22.20
N GLY A 109 50.89 -21.83 -21.20
CA GLY A 109 51.21 -21.52 -19.80
C GLY A 109 50.87 -20.12 -19.26
N VAL A 110 50.54 -19.13 -20.10
CA VAL A 110 50.39 -17.72 -19.65
C VAL A 110 48.96 -17.39 -19.18
N LYS A 111 48.79 -16.89 -17.95
CA LYS A 111 47.47 -16.60 -17.32
C LYS A 111 46.92 -15.19 -17.65
N ILE A 112 46.63 -14.93 -18.93
CA ILE A 112 46.14 -13.64 -19.45
C ILE A 112 45.01 -13.03 -18.60
N ALA A 113 44.02 -13.84 -18.19
CA ALA A 113 42.83 -13.41 -17.47
C ALA A 113 43.09 -12.67 -16.14
N SER A 114 44.30 -12.77 -15.57
CA SER A 114 44.69 -12.05 -14.34
C SER A 114 45.01 -10.57 -14.55
N HIS A 115 45.44 -10.17 -15.76
CA HIS A 115 45.93 -8.82 -16.06
C HIS A 115 44.89 -7.93 -16.74
N LEU A 116 43.79 -8.50 -17.25
CA LEU A 116 42.64 -7.75 -17.79
C LEU A 116 41.76 -7.12 -16.69
N ILE A 117 42.12 -7.30 -15.40
CA ILE A 117 41.32 -6.90 -14.24
C ILE A 117 41.81 -5.56 -13.68
N GLU A 118 41.62 -4.49 -14.44
CA GLU A 118 41.86 -3.13 -13.92
C GLU A 118 40.70 -2.62 -13.05
N LYS A 119 41.01 -1.67 -12.17
CA LYS A 119 40.04 -1.08 -11.23
C LYS A 119 39.11 -0.10 -11.98
N PRO A 120 37.80 -0.11 -11.71
CA PRO A 120 36.88 0.86 -12.30
C PRO A 120 37.28 2.32 -12.03
N CYS A 121 37.14 3.16 -13.06
CA CYS A 121 37.50 4.58 -13.00
C CYS A 121 36.66 5.32 -11.93
N PRO A 122 37.27 5.86 -10.85
CA PRO A 122 36.52 6.45 -9.74
C PRO A 122 35.66 7.65 -10.16
N ALA A 123 36.16 8.49 -11.07
CA ALA A 123 35.44 9.66 -11.58
C ALA A 123 34.20 9.27 -12.39
N MET A 124 34.29 8.23 -13.22
CA MET A 124 33.13 7.71 -13.96
C MET A 124 32.10 7.07 -13.02
N ARG A 125 32.55 6.36 -11.98
CA ARG A 125 31.67 5.84 -10.92
C ARG A 125 30.90 6.96 -10.20
N GLU A 126 31.59 8.03 -9.81
CA GLU A 126 30.95 9.20 -9.18
C GLU A 126 29.96 9.88 -10.13
N ALA A 127 30.34 10.08 -11.40
CA ALA A 127 29.47 10.66 -12.42
C ALA A 127 28.17 9.87 -12.61
N ILE A 128 28.23 8.53 -12.64
CA ILE A 128 27.04 7.67 -12.67
C ILE A 128 26.14 7.91 -11.45
N MET A 129 26.73 8.03 -10.24
CA MET A 129 25.96 8.32 -9.03
C MET A 129 25.29 9.70 -9.11
N CYS A 130 25.95 10.72 -9.68
CA CYS A 130 25.33 12.03 -9.96
C CYS A 130 24.19 11.94 -10.99
N ILE A 131 24.35 11.19 -12.09
CA ILE A 131 23.32 11.02 -13.14
C ILE A 131 22.06 10.37 -12.54
N ARG A 132 22.23 9.32 -11.72
CA ARG A 132 21.13 8.64 -11.03
C ARG A 132 20.43 9.55 -10.02
N ALA A 133 21.15 10.47 -9.37
CA ALA A 133 20.56 11.42 -8.41
C ALA A 133 19.64 12.47 -9.06
N GLU A 134 19.86 12.82 -10.33
CA GLU A 134 18.91 13.65 -11.09
C GLU A 134 17.72 12.86 -11.65
N GLY A 135 17.73 11.52 -11.52
CA GLY A 135 16.66 10.63 -11.97
C GLY A 135 16.78 10.14 -13.41
N LEU A 136 17.96 10.30 -14.04
CA LEU A 136 18.24 9.71 -15.34
C LEU A 136 18.58 8.21 -15.18
N ARG A 137 18.18 7.40 -16.16
CA ARG A 137 18.53 5.99 -16.24
C ARG A 137 19.98 5.80 -16.65
N THR A 138 20.58 4.70 -16.22
CA THR A 138 21.99 4.39 -16.51
C THR A 138 22.15 2.95 -17.00
N ALA A 139 22.98 2.73 -18.01
CA ALA A 139 23.23 1.39 -18.55
C ALA A 139 24.68 1.12 -18.92
N VAL A 140 25.05 -0.17 -18.92
CA VAL A 140 26.26 -0.67 -19.58
C VAL A 140 25.87 -1.36 -20.88
N LEU A 141 26.58 -1.06 -21.98
CA LEU A 141 26.44 -1.69 -23.28
C LEU A 141 27.82 -2.16 -23.77
N THR A 142 28.16 -3.41 -23.46
CA THR A 142 29.53 -3.92 -23.57
C THR A 142 29.67 -5.12 -24.49
N ASN A 143 30.75 -5.12 -25.28
CA ASN A 143 31.26 -6.32 -25.91
C ASN A 143 31.98 -7.14 -24.84
N ASN A 144 31.38 -8.26 -24.43
CA ASN A 144 31.82 -9.08 -23.31
C ASN A 144 31.81 -10.57 -23.65
N PHE A 145 32.47 -11.38 -22.82
CA PHE A 145 32.70 -12.81 -23.01
C PHE A 145 32.43 -13.63 -21.73
N TYR A 146 32.21 -14.93 -21.90
CA TYR A 146 32.12 -15.88 -20.79
C TYR A 146 33.52 -16.31 -20.32
N LEU A 147 33.84 -16.12 -19.04
CA LEU A 147 35.02 -16.71 -18.41
C LEU A 147 34.86 -18.23 -18.34
N HIS A 148 33.71 -18.67 -17.86
CA HIS A 148 33.25 -20.05 -17.75
C HIS A 148 31.76 -20.11 -18.13
N LYS A 149 31.20 -21.31 -18.36
CA LYS A 149 29.77 -21.45 -18.73
C LYS A 149 28.87 -20.69 -17.73
N ASN A 150 28.03 -19.81 -18.26
CA ASN A 150 27.12 -18.91 -17.55
C ASN A 150 27.75 -17.80 -16.67
N GLN A 151 29.08 -17.66 -16.61
CA GLN A 151 29.78 -16.60 -15.86
C GLN A 151 30.52 -15.64 -16.81
N SER A 152 29.98 -14.44 -17.01
CA SER A 152 30.57 -13.37 -17.83
C SER A 152 31.51 -12.46 -17.03
N PHE A 153 32.45 -11.81 -17.72
CA PHE A 153 33.42 -10.89 -17.11
C PHE A 153 32.82 -9.50 -16.86
N LEU A 154 32.30 -9.22 -15.67
CA LEU A 154 31.61 -7.96 -15.38
C LEU A 154 32.14 -7.29 -14.09
N PRO A 155 33.34 -6.69 -14.10
CA PRO A 155 34.02 -6.08 -12.94
C PRO A 155 33.43 -4.73 -12.49
N VAL A 156 32.15 -4.47 -12.74
CA VAL A 156 31.46 -3.20 -12.42
C VAL A 156 30.34 -3.40 -11.40
N GLU A 157 30.08 -2.35 -10.61
CA GLU A 157 29.08 -2.40 -9.54
C GLU A 157 27.66 -2.37 -10.11
N LYS A 158 27.00 -3.53 -10.20
CA LYS A 158 25.72 -3.70 -10.92
C LYS A 158 24.56 -2.84 -10.40
N SER A 159 24.61 -2.42 -9.13
CA SER A 159 23.68 -1.48 -8.48
C SER A 159 23.60 -0.10 -9.15
N LEU A 160 24.64 0.29 -9.90
CA LEU A 160 24.78 1.58 -10.56
C LEU A 160 24.11 1.64 -11.95
N PHE A 161 23.46 0.57 -12.39
CA PHE A 161 22.86 0.48 -13.72
C PHE A 161 21.46 -0.15 -13.65
N ASP A 162 20.52 0.43 -14.38
CA ASP A 162 19.14 -0.07 -14.50
C ASP A 162 19.03 -1.15 -15.60
N VAL A 163 19.99 -1.16 -16.53
CA VAL A 163 20.10 -2.10 -17.66
C VAL A 163 21.58 -2.45 -17.85
N ILE A 164 21.87 -3.73 -18.07
CA ILE A 164 23.22 -4.20 -18.43
C ILE A 164 23.07 -5.13 -19.62
N ILE A 165 23.62 -4.73 -20.76
CA ILE A 165 23.64 -5.50 -22.00
C ILE A 165 25.05 -6.03 -22.23
N GLU A 166 25.17 -7.36 -22.33
CA GLU A 166 26.43 -8.08 -22.51
C GLU A 166 26.35 -8.88 -23.81
N SER A 167 27.23 -8.63 -24.79
CA SER A 167 27.13 -9.25 -26.13
C SER A 167 27.06 -10.79 -26.10
N CYS A 168 27.74 -11.43 -25.16
CA CYS A 168 27.73 -12.89 -24.99
C CYS A 168 26.40 -13.45 -24.44
N ARG A 169 25.51 -12.60 -23.92
CA ARG A 169 24.11 -12.96 -23.60
C ARG A 169 23.18 -12.70 -24.77
N GLU A 170 23.42 -11.63 -25.52
CA GLU A 170 22.56 -11.19 -26.63
C GLU A 170 22.74 -11.99 -27.93
N GLY A 171 23.90 -12.63 -28.12
CA GLY A 171 24.28 -13.30 -29.37
C GLY A 171 24.77 -12.33 -30.47
N THR A 172 24.89 -11.04 -30.15
CA THR A 172 25.32 -9.96 -31.05
C THR A 172 26.24 -8.99 -30.31
N CYS A 173 27.18 -8.36 -31.02
CA CYS A 173 28.18 -7.44 -30.49
C CYS A 173 28.19 -6.11 -31.25
N LYS A 174 28.58 -5.02 -30.58
CA LYS A 174 28.88 -3.75 -31.25
C LYS A 174 29.96 -4.01 -32.32
N PRO A 175 29.85 -3.43 -33.53
CA PRO A 175 28.99 -2.30 -33.90
C PRO A 175 27.66 -2.67 -34.58
N ASP A 176 27.10 -3.88 -34.39
CA ASP A 176 25.75 -4.25 -34.90
C ASP A 176 24.66 -3.31 -34.34
N PRO A 177 23.82 -2.66 -35.16
CA PRO A 177 22.69 -1.84 -34.72
C PRO A 177 21.77 -2.51 -33.69
N MET A 178 21.56 -3.83 -33.80
CA MET A 178 20.60 -4.58 -32.97
C MET A 178 20.91 -4.51 -31.46
N ILE A 179 22.19 -4.49 -31.06
CA ILE A 179 22.56 -4.46 -29.64
C ILE A 179 22.22 -3.11 -28.99
N TYR A 180 22.29 -2.01 -29.76
CA TYR A 180 21.88 -0.68 -29.31
C TYR A 180 20.35 -0.58 -29.19
N THR A 181 19.62 -1.13 -30.17
CA THR A 181 18.14 -1.18 -30.12
C THR A 181 17.65 -1.91 -28.88
N ARG A 182 18.17 -3.11 -28.59
CA ARG A 182 17.81 -3.84 -27.35
C ARG A 182 18.12 -3.02 -26.09
N CYS A 183 19.27 -2.34 -26.04
CA CYS A 183 19.62 -1.47 -24.91
C CYS A 183 18.59 -0.35 -24.70
N LEU A 184 18.15 0.31 -25.77
CA LEU A 184 17.13 1.37 -25.75
C LEU A 184 15.73 0.83 -25.38
N GLU A 185 15.35 -0.35 -25.86
CA GLU A 185 14.10 -1.04 -25.52
C GLU A 185 14.04 -1.40 -24.03
N HIS A 186 15.10 -2.01 -23.49
CA HIS A 186 15.22 -2.30 -22.06
C HIS A 186 15.20 -1.01 -21.21
N LEU A 187 15.88 0.05 -21.68
CA LEU A 187 15.85 1.37 -21.04
C LEU A 187 14.51 2.10 -21.18
N LYS A 188 13.66 1.71 -22.13
CA LYS A 188 12.39 2.38 -22.48
C LYS A 188 12.56 3.87 -22.80
N VAL A 189 13.58 4.20 -23.59
CA VAL A 189 13.88 5.56 -24.06
C VAL A 189 14.04 5.57 -25.59
N ARG A 190 13.77 6.72 -26.22
CA ARG A 190 14.05 6.91 -27.66
C ARG A 190 15.55 7.21 -27.87
N PRO A 191 16.13 6.92 -29.05
CA PRO A 191 17.55 7.18 -29.33
C PRO A 191 17.96 8.62 -29.00
N GLU A 192 17.19 9.61 -29.43
CA GLU A 192 17.45 11.05 -29.27
C GLU A 192 17.34 11.53 -27.80
N GLU A 193 16.83 10.69 -26.91
CA GLU A 193 16.73 10.93 -25.46
C GLU A 193 17.90 10.26 -24.69
N SER A 194 18.87 9.67 -25.39
CA SER A 194 20.01 8.93 -24.84
C SER A 194 21.36 9.53 -25.23
N ILE A 195 22.36 9.38 -24.37
CA ILE A 195 23.78 9.67 -24.65
C ILE A 195 24.59 8.38 -24.47
N PHE A 196 25.47 8.05 -25.43
CA PHE A 196 26.34 6.88 -25.40
C PHE A 196 27.83 7.27 -25.34
N LEU A 197 28.59 6.60 -24.46
CA LEU A 197 30.03 6.80 -24.27
C LEU A 197 30.81 5.52 -24.63
N ASP A 198 31.82 5.65 -25.48
CA ASP A 198 32.67 4.55 -26.01
C ASP A 198 34.04 5.14 -26.42
N ASP A 199 35.13 4.36 -26.44
CA ASP A 199 36.43 4.83 -26.98
C ASP A 199 36.61 4.53 -28.48
N LEU A 200 35.82 3.60 -29.03
CA LEU A 200 35.87 3.17 -30.43
C LEU A 200 34.92 3.98 -31.32
N GLY A 201 35.48 4.78 -32.22
CA GLY A 201 34.71 5.64 -33.13
C GLY A 201 33.73 4.91 -34.06
N GLN A 202 33.92 3.61 -34.32
CA GLN A 202 33.00 2.80 -35.11
C GLN A 202 31.69 2.50 -34.35
N ASN A 203 31.77 2.24 -33.04
CA ASN A 203 30.59 2.02 -32.18
C ASN A 203 29.75 3.30 -32.10
N LEU A 204 30.41 4.43 -31.86
CA LEU A 204 29.78 5.75 -31.85
C LEU A 204 29.12 6.10 -33.20
N LYS A 205 29.73 5.69 -34.32
CA LYS A 205 29.12 5.91 -35.64
C LYS A 205 27.79 5.16 -35.79
N THR A 206 27.71 3.89 -35.41
CA THR A 206 26.42 3.15 -35.44
C THR A 206 25.39 3.77 -34.50
N ALA A 207 25.79 4.08 -33.25
CA ALA A 207 24.89 4.70 -32.27
C ALA A 207 24.33 6.04 -32.78
N SER A 208 25.17 6.88 -33.38
CA SER A 208 24.76 8.15 -33.98
C SER A 208 23.85 7.97 -35.21
N GLN A 209 24.08 6.93 -36.03
CA GLN A 209 23.19 6.58 -37.15
C GLN A 209 21.79 6.11 -36.69
N LEU A 210 21.67 5.57 -35.48
CA LEU A 210 20.38 5.27 -34.84
C LEU A 210 19.72 6.50 -34.18
N GLY A 211 20.37 7.67 -34.21
CA GLY A 211 19.86 8.91 -33.61
C GLY A 211 20.28 9.15 -32.16
N MET A 212 21.18 8.34 -31.60
CA MET A 212 21.72 8.53 -30.25
C MET A 212 22.72 9.69 -30.22
N HIS A 213 22.77 10.44 -29.11
CA HIS A 213 23.90 11.33 -28.86
C HIS A 213 25.12 10.51 -28.42
N THR A 214 26.32 10.98 -28.76
CA THR A 214 27.57 10.20 -28.58
C THR A 214 28.72 11.07 -28.10
N ILE A 215 29.52 10.55 -27.17
CA ILE A 215 30.79 11.15 -26.70
C ILE A 215 31.91 10.14 -26.94
N LYS A 216 33.05 10.59 -27.48
CA LYS A 216 34.25 9.76 -27.64
C LYS A 216 35.16 9.89 -26.42
N VAL A 217 35.33 8.80 -25.67
CA VAL A 217 36.17 8.80 -24.47
C VAL A 217 37.63 8.56 -24.83
N GLN A 218 38.39 9.65 -25.01
CA GLN A 218 39.85 9.59 -25.16
C GLN A 218 40.56 9.88 -23.84
N ASP A 219 40.10 10.92 -23.14
CA ASP A 219 40.38 11.22 -21.74
C ASP A 219 39.06 11.25 -20.95
N SER A 220 39.07 10.73 -19.73
CA SER A 220 37.90 10.65 -18.86
C SER A 220 37.48 12.03 -18.33
N SER A 221 38.42 12.95 -18.08
CA SER A 221 38.09 14.27 -17.54
C SER A 221 37.38 15.15 -18.58
N ALA A 222 37.91 15.19 -19.81
CA ALA A 222 37.30 15.88 -20.93
C ALA A 222 35.91 15.31 -21.28
N ALA A 223 35.77 13.97 -21.34
CA ALA A 223 34.48 13.33 -21.63
C ALA A 223 33.43 13.59 -20.54
N LEU A 224 33.83 13.64 -19.27
CA LEU A 224 32.93 14.00 -18.16
C LEU A 224 32.53 15.48 -18.16
N GLN A 225 33.42 16.39 -18.58
CA GLN A 225 33.06 17.80 -18.78
C GLN A 225 32.05 17.96 -19.92
N GLU A 226 32.28 17.31 -21.07
CA GLU A 226 31.34 17.33 -22.20
C GLU A 226 29.96 16.75 -21.81
N LEU A 227 29.95 15.65 -21.06
CA LEU A 227 28.71 15.04 -20.56
C LEU A 227 27.99 15.97 -19.57
N ALA A 228 28.71 16.62 -18.65
CA ALA A 228 28.15 17.59 -17.70
C ALA A 228 27.55 18.81 -18.44
N ASP A 229 28.21 19.29 -19.49
CA ASP A 229 27.73 20.40 -20.31
C ASP A 229 26.51 20.01 -21.16
N MET A 230 26.41 18.77 -21.66
CA MET A 230 25.20 18.29 -22.35
C MET A 230 24.01 18.10 -21.40
N LEU A 231 24.24 17.52 -20.22
CA LEU A 231 23.21 17.25 -19.22
C LEU A 231 22.75 18.53 -18.47
N GLY A 232 23.66 19.48 -18.29
CA GLY A 232 23.41 20.75 -17.61
C GLY A 232 23.52 20.67 -16.08
N PHE A 233 24.30 19.73 -15.53
CA PHE A 233 24.55 19.62 -14.08
C PHE A 233 25.94 18.99 -13.80
N PRO A 234 26.57 19.28 -12.64
CA PRO A 234 27.89 18.75 -12.30
C PRO A 234 27.88 17.25 -11.97
N LEU A 235 28.87 16.54 -12.51
CA LEU A 235 29.09 15.09 -12.38
C LEU A 235 30.12 14.71 -11.31
N HIS A 236 30.28 15.57 -10.29
CA HIS A 236 31.22 15.41 -9.20
C HIS A 236 30.65 16.00 -7.89
N GLY A 237 31.30 15.71 -6.76
CA GLY A 237 30.84 16.10 -5.44
C GLY A 237 29.59 15.32 -5.01
N TYR A 238 29.51 14.02 -5.33
CA TYR A 238 28.37 13.20 -4.96
C TYR A 238 28.22 13.07 -3.43
N VAL A 239 27.01 13.33 -2.93
CA VAL A 239 26.62 13.06 -1.54
C VAL A 239 25.29 12.33 -1.57
N GLU A 240 25.19 11.24 -0.80
CA GLU A 240 24.01 10.36 -0.81
C GLU A 240 22.72 11.14 -0.51
N GLY A 241 21.67 10.90 -1.31
CA GLY A 241 20.39 11.59 -1.20
C GLY A 241 20.39 13.05 -1.69
N THR A 242 21.48 13.56 -2.27
CA THR A 242 21.57 14.93 -2.81
C THR A 242 21.57 14.99 -4.34
N ARG A 243 21.02 16.09 -4.85
CA ARG A 243 20.85 16.43 -6.27
C ARG A 243 21.36 17.85 -6.55
N ALA A 244 21.47 18.23 -7.82
CA ALA A 244 21.61 19.61 -8.24
C ALA A 244 20.44 20.45 -7.70
N VAL A 245 20.73 21.71 -7.37
CA VAL A 245 19.74 22.68 -6.90
C VAL A 245 18.67 22.86 -7.98
N ARG A 246 17.39 22.78 -7.59
CA ARG A 246 16.27 22.93 -8.52
C ARG A 246 16.03 24.38 -8.92
N GLN A 247 15.47 24.56 -10.11
CA GLN A 247 14.96 25.84 -10.59
C GLN A 247 13.96 26.45 -9.60
N GLY A 248 14.10 27.74 -9.29
CA GLY A 248 13.30 28.45 -8.28
C GLY A 248 13.70 28.16 -6.83
N MET A 249 14.76 27.37 -6.61
CA MET A 249 15.34 27.06 -5.29
C MET A 249 16.81 27.48 -5.21
N GLU A 250 17.26 28.37 -6.10
CA GLU A 250 18.62 28.87 -6.17
C GLU A 250 19.00 29.65 -4.89
N ILE A 251 20.27 29.57 -4.51
CA ILE A 251 20.86 30.29 -3.39
C ILE A 251 21.79 31.36 -3.95
N PRO A 252 21.72 32.62 -3.49
CA PRO A 252 22.75 33.64 -3.74
C PRO A 252 24.10 33.23 -3.15
N VAL A 253 24.90 32.48 -3.92
CA VAL A 253 26.13 31.81 -3.45
C VAL A 253 27.12 32.82 -2.85
N ASP A 254 27.23 34.02 -3.41
CA ASP A 254 28.22 35.00 -2.94
C ASP A 254 27.82 35.66 -1.62
N LYS A 255 26.52 35.98 -1.42
CA LYS A 255 26.00 36.36 -0.10
C LYS A 255 26.14 35.24 0.94
N LEU A 256 26.00 33.98 0.51
CA LEU A 256 26.27 32.83 1.38
C LEU A 256 27.77 32.71 1.74
N LYS A 257 28.70 33.02 0.81
CA LYS A 257 30.14 33.09 1.10
C LYS A 257 30.44 34.17 2.15
N GLU A 258 29.89 35.37 1.99
CA GLU A 258 30.05 36.49 2.93
C GLU A 258 29.51 36.13 4.32
N TYR A 259 28.30 35.57 4.40
CA TYR A 259 27.72 35.10 5.66
C TYR A 259 28.55 33.99 6.32
N LEU A 260 28.97 32.96 5.58
CA LEU A 260 29.80 31.86 6.12
C LEU A 260 31.20 32.33 6.55
N GLN A 261 31.79 33.30 5.84
CA GLN A 261 33.06 33.89 6.21
C GLN A 261 32.96 34.68 7.52
N THR A 262 31.81 35.31 7.77
CA THR A 262 31.53 36.12 8.97
C THR A 262 31.11 35.25 10.16
N ALA A 263 30.19 34.31 9.95
CA ALA A 263 29.57 33.51 11.02
C ALA A 263 30.39 32.26 11.40
N LEU A 264 31.19 31.70 10.49
CA LEU A 264 31.95 30.46 10.69
C LEU A 264 33.44 30.56 10.30
N GLY A 265 33.90 31.70 9.76
CA GLY A 265 35.29 31.90 9.36
C GLY A 265 35.70 31.21 8.04
N GLN A 266 34.76 30.71 7.24
CA GLN A 266 35.05 29.84 6.09
C GLN A 266 34.43 30.31 4.76
N LYS A 267 34.96 29.79 3.64
CA LYS A 267 34.41 29.99 2.29
C LYS A 267 33.87 28.66 1.74
N PRO A 268 32.60 28.57 1.30
CA PRO A 268 32.04 27.36 0.70
C PRO A 268 32.66 27.07 -0.68
N LEU A 269 32.80 25.78 -0.99
CA LEU A 269 33.33 25.26 -2.26
C LEU A 269 32.30 24.47 -3.09
N SER A 270 31.26 23.88 -2.47
CA SER A 270 30.17 23.24 -3.22
C SER A 270 28.82 23.35 -2.50
N LEU A 271 27.74 23.19 -3.28
CA LEU A 271 26.35 23.30 -2.87
C LEU A 271 25.51 22.25 -3.62
N ARG A 272 24.77 21.40 -2.89
CA ARG A 272 23.79 20.45 -3.45
C ARG A 272 22.49 20.51 -2.67
N GLN A 273 21.35 20.21 -3.27
CA GLN A 273 20.05 20.17 -2.60
C GLN A 273 19.72 18.74 -2.18
N PHE A 274 19.15 18.52 -1.00
CA PHE A 274 18.62 17.18 -0.65
C PHE A 274 17.36 16.87 -1.46
N THR A 275 17.19 15.58 -1.80
CA THR A 275 16.00 15.07 -2.51
C THR A 275 14.73 15.09 -1.64
N HIS A 276 14.90 15.04 -0.31
CA HIS A 276 13.87 15.14 0.71
C HIS A 276 13.87 16.53 1.39
N GLY A 277 12.94 16.77 2.32
CA GLY A 277 12.81 18.07 2.99
C GLY A 277 12.12 19.12 2.13
N GLN A 278 11.04 18.73 1.43
CA GLN A 278 10.32 19.61 0.50
C GLN A 278 9.68 20.82 1.20
N SER A 279 9.24 20.68 2.46
CA SER A 279 8.64 21.76 3.23
C SER A 279 9.64 22.88 3.54
N ASN A 280 10.82 22.55 4.06
CA ASN A 280 11.87 23.52 4.37
C ASN A 280 13.11 23.15 3.55
N PRO A 281 13.31 23.76 2.35
CA PRO A 281 14.42 23.45 1.45
C PRO A 281 15.75 23.27 2.17
N THR A 282 16.28 22.06 2.07
CA THR A 282 17.47 21.60 2.80
C THR A 282 18.59 21.32 1.79
N TYR A 283 19.82 21.75 2.10
CA TYR A 283 20.98 21.72 1.20
C TYR A 283 22.22 21.22 1.93
N HIS A 284 23.08 20.48 1.23
CA HIS A 284 24.44 20.16 1.65
C HIS A 284 25.41 21.25 1.17
N LEU A 285 26.38 21.59 2.01
CA LEU A 285 27.47 22.53 1.73
C LEU A 285 28.82 21.89 2.08
N GLN A 286 29.79 21.97 1.16
CA GLN A 286 31.21 21.74 1.47
C GLN A 286 31.89 23.09 1.73
N SER A 287 32.66 23.19 2.82
CA SER A 287 33.29 24.44 3.27
C SER A 287 34.66 24.15 3.90
N GLY A 288 35.71 24.17 3.06
CA GLY A 288 36.97 23.50 3.36
C GLY A 288 36.71 22.02 3.64
N ASP A 289 37.32 21.49 4.70
CA ASP A 289 37.11 20.10 5.16
C ASP A 289 35.75 19.89 5.87
N ARG A 290 35.04 20.97 6.23
CA ARG A 290 33.75 20.86 6.95
C ARG A 290 32.59 20.64 6.00
N GLN A 291 31.71 19.72 6.39
CA GLN A 291 30.43 19.47 5.73
C GLN A 291 29.30 20.03 6.58
N LEU A 292 28.42 20.83 5.98
CA LEU A 292 27.33 21.52 6.68
C LEU A 292 25.99 21.23 5.99
N VAL A 293 24.90 21.34 6.75
CA VAL A 293 23.53 21.36 6.21
C VAL A 293 22.94 22.75 6.41
N LEU A 294 22.47 23.36 5.34
CA LEU A 294 21.68 24.59 5.35
C LEU A 294 20.20 24.24 5.20
N ARG A 295 19.34 24.77 6.07
CA ARG A 295 17.89 24.57 6.02
C ARG A 295 17.17 25.91 6.06
N LYS A 296 16.36 26.18 5.03
CA LYS A 296 15.82 27.50 4.69
C LYS A 296 14.30 27.47 4.58
N LYS A 297 13.63 28.59 4.88
CA LYS A 297 12.20 28.81 4.57
C LYS A 297 11.96 28.79 3.06
N PRO A 298 10.94 28.09 2.53
CA PRO A 298 10.65 28.12 1.10
C PRO A 298 10.33 29.54 0.62
N PRO A 299 10.66 29.89 -0.64
CA PRO A 299 10.39 31.22 -1.18
C PRO A 299 8.89 31.44 -1.43
N GLY A 300 8.44 32.70 -1.35
CA GLY A 300 7.07 33.11 -1.62
C GLY A 300 6.28 33.51 -0.36
N LYS A 301 4.97 33.75 -0.52
CA LYS A 301 4.09 34.14 0.59
C LYS A 301 3.65 32.89 1.37
N LEU A 302 4.18 32.72 2.57
CA LEU A 302 3.90 31.57 3.44
C LEU A 302 2.70 31.86 4.37
N LEU A 303 2.05 30.81 4.87
CA LEU A 303 1.04 30.92 5.91
C LEU A 303 1.69 31.26 7.27
N PRO A 304 1.01 32.03 8.15
CA PRO A 304 1.42 32.19 9.53
C PRO A 304 1.66 30.84 10.22
N SER A 305 2.68 30.76 11.06
CA SER A 305 3.12 29.55 11.79
C SER A 305 3.61 28.37 10.94
N ALA A 306 3.58 28.44 9.60
CA ALA A 306 4.20 27.44 8.74
C ALA A 306 5.72 27.68 8.59
N HIS A 307 6.48 26.62 8.30
CA HIS A 307 7.90 26.67 7.91
C HIS A 307 8.85 27.40 8.89
N LEU A 308 8.57 27.38 10.20
CA LEU A 308 9.38 28.08 11.21
C LEU A 308 10.74 27.42 11.46
N VAL A 309 11.70 27.63 10.56
CA VAL A 309 13.10 27.17 10.68
C VAL A 309 13.81 27.73 11.93
N GLU A 310 13.37 28.87 12.44
CA GLU A 310 13.85 29.46 13.70
C GLU A 310 13.48 28.58 14.89
N ARG A 311 12.26 28.02 14.88
CA ARG A 311 11.78 27.06 15.89
C ARG A 311 12.51 25.73 15.76
N GLU A 312 12.77 25.25 14.54
CA GLU A 312 13.61 24.07 14.32
C GLU A 312 15.01 24.28 14.93
N TYR A 313 15.67 25.42 14.65
CA TYR A 313 16.96 25.77 15.23
C TYR A 313 16.94 25.84 16.76
N ARG A 314 15.95 26.54 17.37
CA ARG A 314 15.88 26.70 18.83
C ARG A 314 15.68 25.37 19.55
N VAL A 315 14.78 24.51 19.06
CA VAL A 315 14.59 23.15 19.63
C VAL A 315 15.84 22.31 19.46
N MET A 316 16.45 22.28 18.26
CA MET A 316 17.69 21.52 18.02
C MET A 316 18.85 21.99 18.92
N LYS A 317 18.94 23.30 19.20
CA LYS A 317 19.99 23.89 20.04
C LYS A 317 19.82 23.53 21.50
N ALA A 318 18.58 23.55 21.98
CA ALA A 318 18.22 23.13 23.33
C ALA A 318 18.47 21.62 23.54
N LEU A 319 18.04 20.76 22.60
CA LEU A 319 18.30 19.32 22.64
C LEU A 319 19.81 19.00 22.64
N ALA A 320 20.58 19.65 21.77
CA ALA A 320 22.04 19.50 21.74
C ALA A 320 22.72 19.98 23.05
N GLY A 321 22.22 21.08 23.64
CA GLY A 321 22.68 21.58 24.94
C GLY A 321 22.41 20.62 26.11
N MET A 322 21.37 19.78 25.99
CA MET A 322 21.02 18.74 26.96
C MET A 322 21.63 17.36 26.63
N GLY A 323 22.62 17.30 25.72
CA GLY A 323 23.35 16.08 25.42
C GLY A 323 22.62 15.06 24.53
N VAL A 324 21.45 15.40 23.99
CA VAL A 324 20.74 14.55 23.03
C VAL A 324 21.53 14.52 21.71
N PRO A 325 21.76 13.34 21.08
CA PRO A 325 22.59 13.19 19.89
C PRO A 325 21.90 13.69 18.60
N VAL A 326 21.61 14.99 18.53
CA VAL A 326 21.07 15.67 17.35
C VAL A 326 22.18 16.35 16.52
N PRO A 327 22.04 16.48 15.18
CA PRO A 327 22.93 17.29 14.35
C PRO A 327 23.13 18.70 14.91
N LYS A 328 24.38 19.03 15.28
CA LYS A 328 24.71 20.24 16.05
C LYS A 328 24.35 21.51 15.26
N PRO A 329 23.42 22.36 15.74
CA PRO A 329 23.12 23.63 15.11
C PRO A 329 24.24 24.63 15.37
N LEU A 330 24.64 25.36 14.33
CA LEU A 330 25.79 26.26 14.35
C LEU A 330 25.37 27.72 14.39
N ALA A 331 24.58 28.15 13.42
CA ALA A 331 24.15 29.54 13.27
C ALA A 331 22.72 29.65 12.72
N LEU A 332 22.02 30.71 13.08
CA LEU A 332 20.71 31.10 12.57
C LEU A 332 20.85 32.46 11.89
N CYS A 333 20.21 32.63 10.73
CA CYS A 333 20.10 33.90 10.03
C CYS A 333 18.62 34.21 9.80
N GLU A 334 18.11 35.24 10.49
CA GLU A 334 16.74 35.73 10.32
C GLU A 334 16.65 36.90 9.35
N ASP A 335 17.78 37.51 8.96
CA ASP A 335 17.82 38.56 7.94
C ASP A 335 17.48 37.99 6.54
N PRO A 336 16.36 38.41 5.92
CA PRO A 336 16.01 37.99 4.57
C PRO A 336 16.91 38.64 3.51
N SER A 337 17.69 39.69 3.82
CA SER A 337 18.58 40.33 2.84
C SER A 337 19.66 39.38 2.31
N VAL A 338 20.06 38.38 3.11
CA VAL A 338 21.11 37.41 2.76
C VAL A 338 20.61 36.44 1.68
N LEU A 339 19.61 35.60 1.98
CA LEU A 339 19.12 34.54 1.06
C LEU A 339 17.65 34.67 0.61
N GLY A 340 16.98 35.78 0.91
CA GLY A 340 15.57 36.05 0.60
C GLY A 340 14.57 35.57 1.66
N THR A 341 14.95 34.62 2.51
CA THR A 341 14.19 34.12 3.66
C THR A 341 15.14 33.58 4.72
N SER A 342 14.67 33.45 5.97
CA SER A 342 15.45 32.90 7.09
C SER A 342 15.98 31.49 6.81
N PHE A 343 17.14 31.18 7.38
CA PHE A 343 17.76 29.86 7.32
C PHE A 343 18.64 29.60 8.55
N TYR A 344 18.89 28.32 8.84
CA TYR A 344 19.91 27.92 9.80
C TYR A 344 20.92 26.95 9.20
N LEU A 345 22.08 26.88 9.85
CA LEU A 345 23.18 25.97 9.57
C LEU A 345 23.32 24.96 10.71
N MET A 346 23.55 23.70 10.37
CA MET A 346 23.95 22.64 11.30
C MET A 346 25.07 21.79 10.69
N GLU A 347 25.76 21.00 11.51
CA GLU A 347 26.77 20.06 11.03
C GLU A 347 26.12 18.94 10.21
N TYR A 348 26.76 18.52 9.11
CA TYR A 348 26.34 17.34 8.38
C TYR A 348 26.84 16.08 9.09
N CYS A 349 25.92 15.24 9.54
CA CYS A 349 26.22 13.94 10.12
C CYS A 349 26.31 12.88 9.00
N PRO A 350 27.50 12.40 8.61
CA PRO A 350 27.62 11.30 7.65
C PRO A 350 27.09 10.01 8.27
N GLY A 351 26.19 9.32 7.58
CA GLY A 351 25.53 8.12 8.09
C GLY A 351 24.52 7.54 7.12
N ARG A 352 23.98 6.35 7.43
CA ARG A 352 22.97 5.66 6.61
C ARG A 352 21.58 6.06 7.05
N ILE A 353 20.71 6.43 6.10
CA ILE A 353 19.31 6.78 6.39
C ILE A 353 18.43 5.53 6.27
N PHE A 354 18.13 4.88 7.39
CA PHE A 354 17.23 3.73 7.44
C PHE A 354 15.76 4.18 7.26
N LYS A 355 15.22 3.97 6.05
CA LYS A 355 13.81 4.28 5.70
C LYS A 355 12.87 3.09 5.87
N ASP A 356 13.42 1.87 5.92
CA ASP A 356 12.69 0.62 6.08
C ASP A 356 12.97 0.06 7.49
N PRO A 357 11.95 -0.06 8.36
CA PRO A 357 12.13 -0.56 9.72
C PRO A 357 12.51 -2.06 9.78
N SER A 358 12.33 -2.82 8.70
CA SER A 358 12.79 -4.23 8.65
C SER A 358 14.31 -4.36 8.60
N LEU A 359 15.04 -3.26 8.34
CA LEU A 359 16.50 -3.20 8.23
C LEU A 359 17.05 -4.34 7.32
N PRO A 360 16.67 -4.37 6.03
CA PRO A 360 17.04 -5.44 5.11
C PRO A 360 18.56 -5.50 4.91
N GLY A 361 19.10 -6.72 4.73
CA GLY A 361 20.53 -6.96 4.55
C GLY A 361 21.40 -6.84 5.82
N LEU A 362 20.88 -6.35 6.94
CA LEU A 362 21.60 -6.33 8.23
C LEU A 362 21.38 -7.61 9.04
N ASN A 363 22.42 -8.06 9.73
CA ASN A 363 22.35 -9.22 10.62
C ASN A 363 21.65 -8.87 11.97
N PRO A 364 21.21 -9.85 12.77
CA PRO A 364 20.49 -9.58 14.02
C PRO A 364 21.24 -8.72 15.06
N SER A 365 22.57 -8.76 15.12
CA SER A 365 23.36 -7.89 16.01
C SER A 365 23.36 -6.44 15.51
N GLN A 366 23.58 -6.24 14.20
CA GLN A 366 23.52 -4.91 13.59
C GLN A 366 22.13 -4.28 13.75
N ARG A 367 21.05 -5.08 13.65
CA ARG A 367 19.69 -4.64 13.95
C ARG A 367 19.50 -4.28 15.42
N ARG A 368 20.07 -5.07 16.35
CA ARG A 368 20.10 -4.75 17.79
C ARG A 368 20.72 -3.38 18.02
N GLU A 369 21.94 -3.19 17.55
CA GLU A 369 22.74 -1.99 17.79
C GLU A 369 22.01 -0.73 17.31
N ILE A 370 21.37 -0.78 16.13
CA ILE A 370 20.56 0.32 15.58
C ILE A 370 19.31 0.58 16.42
N TYR A 371 18.52 -0.45 16.75
CA TYR A 371 17.28 -0.26 17.53
C TYR A 371 17.55 0.16 18.97
N THR A 372 18.58 -0.39 19.63
CA THR A 372 19.05 0.06 20.94
C THR A 372 19.54 1.51 20.89
N ALA A 373 20.26 1.94 19.85
CA ALA A 373 20.67 3.33 19.69
C ALA A 373 19.47 4.29 19.48
N MET A 374 18.48 3.89 18.69
CA MET A 374 17.23 4.63 18.50
C MET A 374 16.47 4.78 19.83
N ASN A 375 16.29 3.68 20.57
CA ASN A 375 15.56 3.68 21.83
C ASN A 375 16.26 4.53 22.91
N ARG A 376 17.60 4.44 23.02
CA ARG A 376 18.39 5.34 23.88
C ARG A 376 18.23 6.81 23.51
N THR A 377 18.21 7.13 22.21
CA THR A 377 18.00 8.51 21.74
C THR A 377 16.60 9.02 22.12
N LEU A 378 15.56 8.18 22.00
CA LEU A 378 14.21 8.51 22.46
C LEU A 378 14.16 8.71 23.99
N CYS A 379 14.80 7.85 24.77
CA CYS A 379 14.88 8.00 26.23
C CYS A 379 15.58 9.30 26.62
N GLN A 380 16.68 9.67 25.95
CA GLN A 380 17.36 10.95 26.14
C GLN A 380 16.48 12.15 25.80
N ILE A 381 15.69 12.09 24.72
CA ILE A 381 14.69 13.14 24.39
C ILE A 381 13.63 13.25 25.49
N HIS A 382 13.11 12.13 26.00
CA HIS A 382 12.11 12.13 27.07
C HIS A 382 12.66 12.56 28.44
N GLN A 383 13.98 12.51 28.65
CA GLN A 383 14.65 13.01 29.86
C GLN A 383 14.89 14.53 29.83
N VAL A 384 14.67 15.22 28.72
CA VAL A 384 14.87 16.68 28.62
C VAL A 384 13.85 17.44 29.47
N ASN A 385 14.32 18.09 30.53
CA ASN A 385 13.53 19.08 31.25
C ASN A 385 13.32 20.32 30.36
N ILE A 386 12.08 20.48 29.86
CA ILE A 386 11.70 21.54 28.91
C ILE A 386 11.92 22.96 29.44
N GLN A 387 11.85 23.18 30.75
CA GLN A 387 12.06 24.49 31.38
C GLN A 387 13.56 24.79 31.54
N ALA A 388 14.35 23.81 31.98
CA ALA A 388 15.81 23.94 32.01
C ALA A 388 16.40 24.10 30.58
N ALA A 389 15.70 23.58 29.57
CA ALA A 389 16.04 23.70 28.15
C ALA A 389 15.62 25.04 27.52
N GLY A 390 14.87 25.89 28.23
CA GLY A 390 14.37 27.16 27.69
C GLY A 390 13.40 26.96 26.52
N LEU A 391 12.48 25.99 26.64
CA LEU A 391 11.47 25.61 25.65
C LEU A 391 10.03 25.64 26.21
N GLU A 392 9.82 26.16 27.42
CA GLU A 392 8.53 26.20 28.10
C GLU A 392 7.44 26.98 27.32
N ASP A 393 7.82 28.02 26.57
CA ASP A 393 6.92 28.77 25.68
C ASP A 393 6.48 27.98 24.42
N TYR A 394 7.01 26.79 24.17
CA TYR A 394 6.69 26.00 22.98
C TYR A 394 5.61 24.93 23.18
N GLY A 395 4.36 25.29 22.90
CA GLY A 395 3.30 24.34 22.61
C GLY A 395 1.98 24.70 23.29
N LYS A 396 1.16 23.68 23.56
CA LYS A 396 0.05 23.77 24.50
C LYS A 396 0.41 22.93 25.71
N TYR A 397 0.43 23.54 26.90
CA TYR A 397 0.51 22.81 28.15
C TYR A 397 -0.74 21.94 28.31
N GLY A 398 -0.57 20.66 28.65
CA GLY A 398 -1.68 19.73 28.86
C GLY A 398 -1.65 18.45 28.02
N GLN A 399 -0.60 17.64 28.16
CA GLN A 399 -0.70 16.15 28.19
C GLN A 399 0.64 15.45 28.52
N ALA A 400 1.79 16.10 28.36
CA ALA A 400 3.11 15.48 28.53
C ALA A 400 4.10 16.36 29.32
N SER A 401 3.69 16.86 30.49
CA SER A 401 4.54 17.58 31.44
C SER A 401 4.32 17.08 32.87
N SER A 402 4.64 15.81 33.13
CA SER A 402 4.65 15.25 34.48
C SER A 402 6.04 15.40 35.13
N ALA A 403 6.08 15.47 36.46
CA ALA A 403 7.32 15.42 37.24
C ALA A 403 8.02 14.04 37.19
N GLU A 404 7.51 13.12 36.39
CA GLU A 404 7.88 11.70 36.32
C GLU A 404 8.67 11.37 35.05
N ALA A 405 9.09 12.38 34.26
CA ALA A 405 9.75 12.20 32.96
C ALA A 405 10.95 11.23 33.00
N ALA A 406 11.73 11.23 34.09
CA ALA A 406 12.80 10.26 34.31
C ALA A 406 12.29 8.81 34.51
N GLY A 407 11.16 8.64 35.19
CA GLY A 407 10.47 7.36 35.34
C GLY A 407 9.82 6.88 34.04
N VAL A 408 9.21 7.78 33.26
CA VAL A 408 8.68 7.47 31.92
C VAL A 408 9.79 7.04 30.97
N GLY A 409 10.94 7.75 30.97
CA GLY A 409 12.12 7.37 30.21
C GLY A 409 12.66 5.99 30.62
N LYS A 410 12.71 5.70 31.92
CA LYS A 410 13.14 4.38 32.44
C LYS A 410 12.17 3.26 32.05
N LEU A 411 10.86 3.49 32.13
CA LEU A 411 9.84 2.53 31.69
C LEU A 411 9.90 2.29 30.18
N ALA A 412 10.21 3.32 29.37
CA ALA A 412 10.43 3.17 27.94
C ALA A 412 11.69 2.33 27.63
N GLU A 413 12.78 2.52 28.39
CA GLU A 413 14.00 1.72 28.27
C GLU A 413 13.77 0.25 28.71
N GLU A 414 13.08 0.03 29.83
CA GLU A 414 12.70 -1.30 30.32
C GLU A 414 11.76 -2.05 29.35
N MET A 415 10.77 -1.36 28.77
CA MET A 415 9.88 -1.95 27.75
C MET A 415 10.61 -2.22 26.42
N ALA A 416 11.56 -1.36 26.03
CA ALA A 416 12.40 -1.58 24.86
C ALA A 416 13.31 -2.79 25.03
N ASP A 417 13.95 -2.94 26.19
CA ASP A 417 14.78 -4.11 26.49
C ASP A 417 13.95 -5.39 26.68
N LEU A 418 12.73 -5.32 27.23
CA LEU A 418 11.79 -6.46 27.28
C LEU A 418 11.41 -6.94 25.87
N ALA A 419 10.97 -6.03 25.00
CA ALA A 419 10.65 -6.34 23.61
C ALA A 419 11.88 -6.90 22.85
N TRP A 420 13.07 -6.40 23.17
CA TRP A 420 14.32 -6.89 22.56
C TRP A 420 14.75 -8.26 23.11
N VAL A 421 14.63 -8.51 24.41
CA VAL A 421 14.90 -9.81 25.05
C VAL A 421 13.96 -10.88 24.48
N PHE A 422 12.68 -10.54 24.25
CA PHE A 422 11.73 -11.40 23.56
C PHE A 422 12.22 -11.72 22.12
N ALA A 423 12.56 -10.69 21.34
CA ALA A 423 13.06 -10.84 19.97
C ALA A 423 14.42 -11.57 19.84
N THR A 424 15.17 -11.76 20.92
CA THR A 424 16.50 -12.43 20.89
C THR A 424 16.61 -13.74 21.65
N LYS A 425 15.83 -13.99 22.71
CA LYS A 425 15.82 -15.31 23.38
C LYS A 425 15.03 -16.37 22.62
N GLU A 426 13.88 -15.99 22.04
CA GLU A 426 13.18 -16.84 21.05
C GLU A 426 13.95 -16.92 19.72
N GLY A 427 14.81 -15.92 19.48
CA GLY A 427 15.39 -15.60 18.18
C GLY A 427 14.34 -15.02 17.22
N PHE A 428 14.79 -14.61 16.03
CA PHE A 428 13.89 -14.27 14.92
C PHE A 428 13.29 -15.55 14.30
N ARG A 429 12.50 -16.29 15.09
CA ARG A 429 11.66 -17.39 14.62
C ARG A 429 10.53 -16.80 13.77
N ILE A 430 10.61 -17.01 12.47
CA ILE A 430 9.41 -17.02 11.62
C ILE A 430 8.58 -18.23 12.08
N PHE A 431 7.58 -17.99 12.92
CA PHE A 431 6.72 -19.04 13.47
C PHE A 431 6.00 -19.77 12.34
N LYS A 432 6.43 -21.01 12.05
CA LYS A 432 5.69 -21.92 11.16
C LYS A 432 4.43 -22.50 11.83
N SER A 433 4.41 -22.51 13.17
CA SER A 433 3.26 -22.71 14.05
C SER A 433 3.64 -22.30 15.48
N ILE A 434 2.66 -22.19 16.38
CA ILE A 434 2.88 -22.02 17.82
C ILE A 434 3.14 -23.41 18.45
N PRO A 435 4.17 -23.59 19.30
CA PRO A 435 4.37 -24.84 20.01
C PRO A 435 3.40 -24.98 21.21
N THR A 436 2.57 -26.02 21.20
CA THR A 436 1.65 -26.35 22.30
C THR A 436 2.36 -27.11 23.42
N GLY A 437 2.62 -26.44 24.55
CA GLY A 437 3.16 -27.06 25.76
C GLY A 437 2.06 -27.40 26.77
N ASN A 438 2.06 -28.63 27.31
CA ASN A 438 1.13 -29.07 28.35
C ASN A 438 1.64 -28.69 29.76
N PRO A 439 0.79 -28.59 30.80
CA PRO A 439 1.13 -27.88 32.04
C PRO A 439 1.95 -28.71 33.05
N GLY A 440 2.84 -28.06 33.79
CA GLY A 440 3.57 -28.68 34.90
C GLY A 440 4.45 -27.73 35.73
N VAL A 441 4.03 -27.47 36.97
CA VAL A 441 4.82 -26.90 38.10
C VAL A 441 5.18 -25.39 37.98
N PRO A 442 5.11 -24.58 39.08
CA PRO A 442 4.93 -23.13 38.95
C PRO A 442 6.16 -22.25 39.30
N LEU A 443 6.23 -21.07 38.69
CA LEU A 443 7.19 -20.01 39.04
C LEU A 443 6.49 -18.73 39.56
N ARG A 444 6.31 -18.73 40.89
CA ARG A 444 6.19 -17.63 41.86
C ARG A 444 5.84 -16.21 41.35
N SER A 445 4.74 -15.69 41.89
CA SER A 445 4.46 -14.26 42.02
C SER A 445 5.58 -13.50 42.75
N PHE A 446 5.83 -12.27 42.31
CA PHE A 446 6.37 -11.19 43.14
C PHE A 446 5.41 -10.00 43.10
N ALA A 447 4.69 -9.77 44.19
CA ALA A 447 3.88 -8.57 44.41
C ALA A 447 4.47 -7.78 45.58
N THR A 448 4.74 -6.48 45.37
CA THR A 448 5.34 -5.59 46.38
C THR A 448 4.40 -4.45 46.73
N TRP A 449 3.32 -4.77 47.44
CA TRP A 449 2.49 -3.80 48.16
C TRP A 449 2.46 -4.16 49.65
N SER A 450 2.73 -3.19 50.51
CA SER A 450 3.04 -3.42 51.92
C SER A 450 2.06 -2.75 52.86
N ARG A 451 1.43 -3.55 53.73
CA ARG A 451 0.79 -3.15 55.02
C ARG A 451 -0.50 -2.29 54.87
N GLN A 452 -1.45 -2.30 55.82
CA GLN A 452 -1.68 -3.14 57.01
C GLN A 452 -3.17 -3.06 57.42
N SER A 453 -3.70 -4.12 58.06
CA SER A 453 -4.94 -4.15 58.90
C SER A 453 -6.29 -3.77 58.24
N SER A 454 -7.45 -4.29 58.67
CA SER A 454 -7.73 -5.37 59.66
C SER A 454 -9.09 -6.03 59.39
N SER A 455 -9.26 -7.22 59.98
CA SER A 455 -10.44 -8.09 59.90
C SER A 455 -11.77 -7.50 60.39
N ALA A 456 -12.87 -7.89 59.72
CA ALA A 456 -14.10 -8.32 60.40
C ALA A 456 -14.89 -9.30 59.51
N THR A 457 -15.14 -10.52 60.02
CA THR A 457 -16.07 -11.51 59.44
C THR A 457 -17.37 -11.51 60.21
N HIS A 458 -18.53 -11.72 59.56
CA HIS A 458 -19.68 -12.37 60.21
C HIS A 458 -20.58 -13.11 59.21
N VAL A 459 -21.44 -13.99 59.73
CA VAL A 459 -22.05 -15.11 59.01
C VAL A 459 -23.53 -15.30 59.40
N SER A 460 -24.41 -15.41 58.40
CA SER A 460 -25.64 -16.25 58.37
C SER A 460 -26.33 -16.04 57.01
N SER A 461 -26.78 -17.01 56.21
CA SER A 461 -27.41 -18.34 56.39
C SER A 461 -28.92 -18.30 56.64
N SER A 462 -29.70 -18.54 55.58
CA SER A 462 -31.03 -19.20 55.58
C SER A 462 -31.41 -19.61 54.15
N PHE A 463 -32.12 -20.72 54.01
CA PHE A 463 -32.66 -21.24 52.73
C PHE A 463 -34.11 -20.79 52.52
N ASP A 464 -34.55 -20.65 51.26
CA ASP A 464 -35.76 -21.34 50.79
C ASP A 464 -35.81 -21.45 49.25
N ILE A 465 -36.77 -22.23 48.72
CA ILE A 465 -36.74 -22.84 47.37
C ILE A 465 -37.80 -22.25 46.42
N LYS A 466 -37.39 -21.86 45.19
CA LYS A 466 -38.19 -22.08 43.93
C LYS A 466 -37.49 -21.62 42.63
N ALA A 467 -37.48 -22.54 41.65
CA ALA A 467 -37.37 -22.37 40.19
C ALA A 467 -36.11 -21.66 39.58
N PRO A 468 -35.56 -22.17 38.47
CA PRO A 468 -34.38 -21.58 37.83
C PRO A 468 -34.75 -20.32 37.03
N ARG A 469 -34.27 -19.15 37.47
CA ARG A 469 -34.02 -18.01 36.59
C ARG A 469 -32.55 -18.04 36.19
N HIS A 470 -32.24 -17.76 34.93
CA HIS A 470 -30.85 -17.63 34.48
C HIS A 470 -30.14 -16.55 35.32
N PRO A 471 -28.95 -16.83 35.88
CA PRO A 471 -28.20 -15.83 36.60
C PRO A 471 -27.74 -14.74 35.62
N ALA A 472 -28.02 -13.48 35.95
CA ALA A 472 -27.44 -12.34 35.24
C ALA A 472 -25.93 -12.31 35.51
N VAL A 473 -25.15 -12.94 34.63
CA VAL A 473 -23.69 -12.90 34.68
C VAL A 473 -23.26 -11.46 34.50
N ALA A 474 -22.64 -10.87 35.53
CA ALA A 474 -22.08 -9.54 35.46
C ALA A 474 -21.06 -9.50 34.31
N MET A 475 -21.38 -8.78 33.23
CA MET A 475 -20.49 -8.68 32.08
C MET A 475 -19.20 -7.97 32.51
N ALA A 476 -18.10 -8.71 32.48
CA ALA A 476 -16.77 -8.13 32.51
C ALA A 476 -16.60 -7.29 31.22
N SER A 477 -16.92 -6.01 31.30
CA SER A 477 -16.91 -5.11 30.15
C SER A 477 -15.52 -5.03 29.55
N ALA A 478 -15.40 -5.26 28.23
CA ALA A 478 -14.15 -5.00 27.51
C ALA A 478 -13.69 -3.55 27.77
N PRO A 479 -12.38 -3.31 28.01
CA PRO A 479 -11.88 -2.00 28.40
C PRO A 479 -12.07 -0.98 27.27
N LYS A 480 -13.01 -0.05 27.48
CA LYS A 480 -13.40 1.00 26.51
C LYS A 480 -12.17 1.67 25.87
N GLY A 481 -12.10 1.61 24.54
CA GLY A 481 -11.08 2.33 23.74
C GLY A 481 -9.97 1.48 23.11
N HIS A 482 -9.96 0.16 23.28
CA HIS A 482 -9.00 -0.71 22.58
C HIS A 482 -9.58 -1.26 21.25
N LEU A 483 -8.83 -1.11 20.16
CA LEU A 483 -9.14 -1.77 18.89
C LEU A 483 -8.66 -3.22 18.95
N ILE A 484 -9.59 -4.16 18.94
CA ILE A 484 -9.31 -5.59 18.83
C ILE A 484 -8.91 -5.89 17.37
N VAL A 485 -7.75 -6.53 17.20
CA VAL A 485 -7.17 -6.86 15.88
C VAL A 485 -6.92 -8.37 15.66
N SER A 486 -7.15 -9.21 16.68
CA SER A 486 -7.06 -10.67 16.58
C SER A 486 -8.24 -11.35 17.29
N ALA A 487 -8.64 -12.55 16.84
CA ALA A 487 -9.78 -13.25 17.42
C ALA A 487 -9.50 -13.73 18.86
N GLU A 488 -8.25 -14.05 19.18
CA GLU A 488 -7.76 -14.43 20.52
C GLU A 488 -7.80 -13.26 21.51
N SER A 489 -8.01 -12.04 21.02
CA SER A 489 -8.14 -10.81 21.81
C SER A 489 -9.61 -10.40 22.04
N LEU A 490 -10.59 -11.16 21.53
CA LEU A 490 -12.01 -10.99 21.82
C LEU A 490 -12.37 -11.46 23.25
N PRO A 491 -13.49 -11.03 23.85
CA PRO A 491 -13.99 -11.62 25.09
C PRO A 491 -14.25 -13.13 24.94
N VAL A 492 -14.00 -13.92 25.98
CA VAL A 492 -14.03 -15.40 25.95
C VAL A 492 -15.35 -15.96 25.36
N ARG A 493 -16.49 -15.35 25.69
CA ARG A 493 -17.81 -15.68 25.12
C ARG A 493 -17.82 -15.61 23.58
N VAL A 494 -17.17 -14.60 23.00
CA VAL A 494 -17.13 -14.36 21.56
C VAL A 494 -16.05 -15.20 20.88
N GLN A 495 -14.92 -15.48 21.57
CA GLN A 495 -13.97 -16.50 21.11
C GLN A 495 -14.65 -17.86 20.93
N GLU A 496 -15.50 -18.25 21.89
CA GLU A 496 -16.25 -19.50 21.83
C GLU A 496 -17.30 -19.50 20.71
N LEU A 497 -18.08 -18.41 20.55
CA LEU A 497 -18.99 -18.26 19.42
C LEU A 497 -18.26 -18.33 18.06
N HIS A 498 -17.10 -17.70 17.94
CA HIS A 498 -16.26 -17.74 16.74
C HIS A 498 -15.72 -19.16 16.46
N ARG A 499 -15.30 -19.89 17.50
CA ARG A 499 -14.83 -21.28 17.42
C ARG A 499 -15.95 -22.23 16.99
N THR A 500 -17.14 -22.10 17.58
CA THR A 500 -18.32 -22.90 17.24
C THR A 500 -18.81 -22.59 15.83
N LEU A 501 -18.92 -21.31 15.46
CA LEU A 501 -19.27 -20.87 14.10
C LEU A 501 -18.28 -21.39 13.04
N SER A 502 -16.97 -21.29 13.29
CA SER A 502 -15.95 -21.82 12.38
C SER A 502 -16.08 -23.35 12.23
N THR A 503 -16.28 -24.05 13.34
CA THR A 503 -16.49 -25.50 13.35
C THR A 503 -17.77 -25.91 12.60
N PHE A 504 -18.83 -25.12 12.70
CA PHE A 504 -20.08 -25.31 11.98
C PHE A 504 -19.89 -25.09 10.47
N MET A 505 -19.21 -24.01 10.08
CA MET A 505 -18.87 -23.72 8.68
C MET A 505 -18.09 -24.87 8.05
N ASP A 506 -17.00 -25.31 8.68
CA ASP A 506 -16.11 -26.34 8.12
C ASP A 506 -16.76 -27.74 8.08
N LYS A 507 -17.72 -28.05 8.97
CA LYS A 507 -18.33 -29.40 9.09
C LYS A 507 -19.73 -29.54 8.51
N GLN A 508 -20.51 -28.46 8.39
CA GLN A 508 -21.93 -28.50 8.00
C GLN A 508 -22.22 -27.69 6.73
N VAL A 509 -21.58 -26.52 6.54
CA VAL A 509 -21.91 -25.62 5.42
C VAL A 509 -21.00 -25.84 4.22
N LEU A 510 -19.69 -25.72 4.39
CA LEU A 510 -18.72 -25.85 3.30
C LEU A 510 -18.75 -27.22 2.58
N PRO A 511 -19.03 -28.36 3.25
CA PRO A 511 -19.19 -29.65 2.57
C PRO A 511 -20.42 -29.76 1.65
N LEU A 512 -21.47 -28.95 1.88
CA LEU A 512 -22.71 -28.95 1.08
C LEU A 512 -22.71 -27.89 -0.03
N GLU A 513 -21.67 -27.04 -0.12
CA GLU A 513 -21.70 -25.85 -0.99
C GLU A 513 -21.88 -26.19 -2.48
N GLN A 514 -21.38 -27.33 -2.96
CA GLN A 514 -21.61 -27.75 -4.35
C GLN A 514 -23.06 -28.20 -4.57
N GLU A 515 -23.63 -28.99 -3.67
CA GLU A 515 -25.02 -29.46 -3.76
C GLU A 515 -26.01 -28.27 -3.74
N LEU A 516 -25.68 -27.22 -3.00
CA LEU A 516 -26.44 -25.97 -2.97
C LEU A 516 -26.36 -25.21 -4.31
N ARG A 517 -25.18 -25.11 -4.94
CA ARG A 517 -25.02 -24.55 -6.31
C ARG A 517 -25.75 -25.37 -7.37
N ASP A 518 -25.64 -26.70 -7.31
CA ASP A 518 -26.26 -27.62 -8.26
C ASP A 518 -27.79 -27.51 -8.15
N TYR A 519 -28.33 -27.37 -6.93
CA TYR A 519 -29.74 -27.09 -6.69
C TYR A 519 -30.18 -25.72 -7.24
N GLN A 520 -29.39 -24.66 -7.03
CA GLN A 520 -29.62 -23.34 -7.63
C GLN A 520 -29.56 -23.34 -9.16
N SER A 521 -28.89 -24.32 -9.76
CA SER A 521 -28.81 -24.51 -11.22
C SER A 521 -29.95 -25.39 -11.78
N SER A 522 -30.78 -25.98 -10.91
CA SER A 522 -31.83 -26.94 -11.29
C SER A 522 -33.19 -26.28 -11.61
N ASP A 523 -34.15 -27.07 -12.10
CA ASP A 523 -35.55 -26.64 -12.25
C ASP A 523 -36.20 -26.28 -10.91
N ASN A 524 -35.71 -26.86 -9.79
CA ASN A 524 -36.22 -26.59 -8.44
C ASN A 524 -35.67 -25.27 -7.83
N ARG A 525 -34.82 -24.51 -8.54
CA ARG A 525 -34.02 -23.42 -7.95
C ARG A 525 -34.81 -22.35 -7.18
N TRP A 526 -36.06 -22.10 -7.53
CA TRP A 526 -36.95 -21.14 -6.86
C TRP A 526 -37.64 -21.67 -5.59
N ILE A 527 -37.46 -22.95 -5.27
CA ILE A 527 -37.96 -23.57 -4.03
C ILE A 527 -36.89 -23.41 -2.93
N PRO A 528 -37.26 -23.09 -1.68
CA PRO A 528 -36.32 -23.08 -0.56
C PRO A 528 -35.68 -24.46 -0.34
N ASN A 529 -34.34 -24.53 -0.43
CA ASN A 529 -33.60 -25.78 -0.31
C ASN A 529 -33.75 -26.39 1.11
N PRO A 530 -34.18 -27.66 1.26
CA PRO A 530 -34.40 -28.29 2.57
C PRO A 530 -33.16 -28.35 3.47
N HIS A 531 -31.96 -28.45 2.91
CA HIS A 531 -30.72 -28.51 3.66
C HIS A 531 -30.40 -27.17 4.32
N ILE A 532 -30.79 -26.04 3.71
CA ILE A 532 -30.69 -24.72 4.35
C ILE A 532 -31.60 -24.63 5.58
N GLU A 533 -32.82 -25.17 5.54
CA GLU A 533 -33.73 -25.15 6.69
C GLU A 533 -33.27 -26.05 7.84
N GLU A 534 -32.71 -27.22 7.52
CA GLU A 534 -32.07 -28.10 8.50
C GLU A 534 -30.80 -27.48 9.10
N LEU A 535 -29.98 -26.80 8.29
CA LEU A 535 -28.84 -26.03 8.78
C LEU A 535 -29.28 -24.88 9.71
N LYS A 536 -30.35 -24.15 9.39
CA LYS A 536 -30.94 -23.13 10.28
C LYS A 536 -31.45 -23.73 11.59
N ARG A 537 -32.01 -24.95 11.58
CA ARG A 537 -32.44 -25.65 12.81
C ARG A 537 -31.22 -25.92 13.71
N LYS A 538 -30.18 -26.57 13.19
CA LYS A 538 -28.92 -26.81 13.91
C LYS A 538 -28.26 -25.52 14.40
N ALA A 539 -28.21 -24.48 13.57
CA ALA A 539 -27.63 -23.19 13.93
C ALA A 539 -28.33 -22.51 15.12
N ARG A 540 -29.66 -22.67 15.24
CA ARG A 540 -30.41 -22.20 16.43
C ARG A 540 -30.11 -23.01 17.68
N GLU A 541 -29.92 -24.32 17.55
CA GLU A 541 -29.55 -25.22 18.65
C GLU A 541 -28.13 -24.95 19.17
N ASP A 542 -27.18 -24.61 18.28
CA ASP A 542 -25.82 -24.18 18.61
C ASP A 542 -25.72 -22.69 19.04
N GLY A 543 -26.85 -21.96 19.12
CA GLY A 543 -26.88 -20.54 19.53
C GLY A 543 -26.33 -19.54 18.50
N LEU A 544 -26.14 -19.96 17.24
CA LEU A 544 -25.58 -19.18 16.14
C LEU A 544 -26.66 -18.39 15.36
N TRP A 545 -27.56 -17.69 16.05
CA TRP A 545 -28.74 -17.08 15.42
C TRP A 545 -28.88 -15.59 15.75
N ASN A 546 -29.39 -14.79 14.80
CA ASN A 546 -29.56 -13.33 14.91
C ASN A 546 -28.28 -12.59 15.41
N LEU A 547 -27.11 -13.09 15.00
CA LEU A 547 -25.80 -12.61 15.47
C LEU A 547 -25.48 -11.17 15.00
N PHE A 548 -26.19 -10.66 13.99
CA PHE A 548 -25.90 -9.40 13.30
C PHE A 548 -26.33 -8.13 14.04
N LEU A 549 -27.25 -8.22 15.00
CA LEU A 549 -27.91 -7.04 15.57
C LEU A 549 -27.04 -6.47 16.72
N PRO A 550 -26.48 -5.24 16.58
CA PRO A 550 -25.49 -4.74 17.53
C PRO A 550 -26.13 -4.21 18.81
N LEU A 551 -25.38 -4.23 19.91
CA LEU A 551 -25.76 -3.67 21.23
C LEU A 551 -26.16 -2.18 21.21
N GLU A 552 -25.83 -1.43 20.16
CA GLU A 552 -26.31 -0.05 19.97
C GLU A 552 -27.74 0.00 19.40
N ALA A 553 -28.14 -0.99 18.60
CA ALA A 553 -29.51 -1.14 18.11
C ALA A 553 -30.41 -1.89 19.12
N ASP A 554 -29.84 -2.85 19.85
CA ASP A 554 -30.50 -3.67 20.87
C ASP A 554 -29.74 -3.63 22.21
N PRO A 555 -29.83 -2.50 22.95
CA PRO A 555 -29.10 -2.31 24.21
C PRO A 555 -29.66 -3.12 25.39
N LYS A 556 -30.77 -3.83 25.20
CA LYS A 556 -31.38 -4.73 26.20
C LYS A 556 -31.15 -6.21 25.91
N ILE A 557 -30.73 -6.55 24.69
CA ILE A 557 -30.63 -7.93 24.19
C ILE A 557 -32.04 -8.59 24.15
N GLU A 558 -33.02 -7.87 23.59
CA GLU A 558 -34.41 -8.33 23.39
C GLU A 558 -34.58 -9.16 22.09
N TYR A 559 -33.70 -8.99 21.10
CA TYR A 559 -33.87 -9.52 19.74
C TYR A 559 -32.62 -10.19 19.14
N GLY A 560 -31.43 -9.68 19.47
CA GLY A 560 -30.15 -10.12 18.92
C GLY A 560 -29.29 -10.92 19.92
N ALA A 561 -28.10 -11.33 19.46
CA ALA A 561 -27.14 -12.05 20.31
C ALA A 561 -26.41 -11.16 21.35
N GLY A 562 -26.60 -9.83 21.32
CA GLY A 562 -25.93 -8.90 22.23
C GLY A 562 -24.42 -8.87 22.01
N LEU A 563 -24.02 -8.52 20.78
CA LEU A 563 -22.64 -8.34 20.34
C LEU A 563 -22.40 -6.87 19.94
N THR A 564 -21.15 -6.40 20.03
CA THR A 564 -20.72 -5.16 19.38
C THR A 564 -20.54 -5.35 17.86
N ASN A 565 -20.49 -4.26 17.09
CA ASN A 565 -20.17 -4.32 15.66
C ASN A 565 -18.79 -4.95 15.44
N LEU A 566 -17.81 -4.65 16.31
CA LEU A 566 -16.45 -5.19 16.26
C LEU A 566 -16.42 -6.70 16.55
N GLU A 567 -17.21 -7.19 17.49
CA GLU A 567 -17.34 -8.62 17.77
C GLU A 567 -18.07 -9.35 16.64
N PHE A 568 -19.14 -8.77 16.08
CA PHE A 568 -19.83 -9.33 14.92
C PHE A 568 -18.94 -9.34 13.66
N ALA A 569 -17.99 -8.41 13.51
CA ALA A 569 -17.10 -8.36 12.34
C ALA A 569 -16.36 -9.68 12.10
N TYR A 570 -15.81 -10.29 13.16
CA TYR A 570 -15.14 -11.59 13.07
C TYR A 570 -16.10 -12.72 12.69
N LEU A 571 -17.31 -12.74 13.25
CA LEU A 571 -18.31 -13.76 12.94
C LEU A 571 -18.82 -13.61 11.50
N CYS A 572 -19.09 -12.38 11.06
CA CYS A 572 -19.58 -12.06 9.73
C CYS A 572 -18.51 -12.30 8.64
N GLU A 573 -17.22 -12.15 8.96
CA GLU A 573 -16.10 -12.58 8.11
C GLU A 573 -16.07 -14.11 7.95
N VAL A 574 -16.23 -14.88 9.04
CA VAL A 574 -16.31 -16.35 8.97
C VAL A 574 -17.52 -16.81 8.15
N MET A 575 -18.68 -16.18 8.28
CA MET A 575 -19.84 -16.42 7.41
C MET A 575 -19.53 -16.09 5.94
N GLY A 576 -18.72 -15.06 5.68
CA GLY A 576 -18.27 -14.68 4.34
C GLY A 576 -17.52 -15.77 3.56
N ARG A 577 -17.06 -16.84 4.23
CA ARG A 577 -16.45 -18.01 3.56
C ARG A 577 -17.44 -18.85 2.73
N SER A 578 -18.74 -18.51 2.70
CA SER A 578 -19.72 -19.06 1.75
C SER A 578 -20.89 -18.09 1.51
N LEU A 579 -21.49 -18.10 0.31
CA LEU A 579 -22.64 -17.23 0.00
C LEU A 579 -23.94 -17.67 0.70
N HIS A 580 -24.09 -18.97 1.01
CA HIS A 580 -25.30 -19.49 1.67
C HIS A 580 -25.29 -19.32 3.20
N ALA A 581 -24.10 -19.25 3.80
CA ALA A 581 -23.91 -19.19 5.25
C ALA A 581 -24.67 -18.04 5.96
N PRO A 582 -24.75 -16.81 5.42
CA PRO A 582 -25.53 -15.75 6.05
C PRO A 582 -27.01 -16.09 6.22
N GLU A 583 -27.63 -16.89 5.34
CA GLU A 583 -29.02 -17.32 5.54
C GLU A 583 -29.15 -18.40 6.63
N VAL A 584 -28.17 -19.29 6.76
CA VAL A 584 -28.12 -20.33 7.81
C VAL A 584 -28.13 -19.73 9.23
N PHE A 585 -27.53 -18.56 9.43
CA PHE A 585 -27.44 -17.88 10.73
C PHE A 585 -28.42 -16.70 10.89
N ASN A 586 -29.38 -16.55 9.96
CA ASN A 586 -30.32 -15.43 9.84
C ASN A 586 -29.66 -14.04 9.78
N CYS A 587 -28.44 -13.98 9.22
CA CYS A 587 -27.60 -12.79 9.07
C CYS A 587 -27.50 -12.33 7.59
N SER A 588 -28.44 -12.73 6.74
CA SER A 588 -28.47 -12.41 5.31
C SER A 588 -29.04 -11.01 5.01
N ALA A 589 -28.62 -10.46 3.87
CA ALA A 589 -29.27 -9.27 3.28
C ALA A 589 -30.38 -9.73 2.32
N PRO A 590 -31.47 -8.97 2.14
CA PRO A 590 -31.74 -7.64 2.73
C PRO A 590 -32.34 -7.67 4.14
N ASP A 591 -32.68 -8.85 4.67
CA ASP A 591 -33.49 -9.03 5.88
C ASP A 591 -32.88 -8.41 7.14
N THR A 592 -31.57 -8.53 7.33
CA THR A 592 -30.85 -7.89 8.45
C THR A 592 -31.11 -6.39 8.54
N GLY A 593 -31.01 -5.67 7.41
CA GLY A 593 -31.31 -4.24 7.35
C GLY A 593 -32.80 -3.91 7.49
N ASN A 594 -33.70 -4.82 7.09
CA ASN A 594 -35.15 -4.65 7.28
C ASN A 594 -35.56 -4.89 8.75
N MET A 595 -35.00 -5.92 9.39
CA MET A 595 -35.17 -6.19 10.83
C MET A 595 -34.65 -5.02 11.66
N GLU A 596 -33.46 -4.49 11.38
CA GLU A 596 -32.92 -3.35 12.13
C GLU A 596 -33.78 -2.08 11.97
N VAL A 597 -34.37 -1.84 10.80
CA VAL A 597 -35.35 -0.76 10.61
C VAL A 597 -36.60 -0.97 11.46
N LEU A 598 -37.12 -2.19 11.56
CA LEU A 598 -38.28 -2.50 12.41
C LEU A 598 -37.94 -2.41 13.91
N VAL A 599 -36.71 -2.74 14.32
CA VAL A 599 -36.22 -2.56 15.70
C VAL A 599 -36.18 -1.07 16.05
N ARG A 600 -35.59 -0.22 15.19
CA ARG A 600 -35.37 1.20 15.45
C ARG A 600 -36.59 2.11 15.23
N TYR A 601 -37.44 1.79 14.26
CA TYR A 601 -38.49 2.69 13.75
C TYR A 601 -39.89 2.05 13.66
N GLY A 602 -40.00 0.73 13.88
CA GLY A 602 -41.28 0.03 13.83
C GLY A 602 -42.12 0.26 15.08
N THR A 603 -43.43 0.41 14.91
CA THR A 603 -44.39 0.36 16.03
C THR A 603 -44.50 -1.06 16.59
N GLU A 604 -45.04 -1.24 17.80
CA GLU A 604 -45.21 -2.58 18.38
C GLU A 604 -46.16 -3.48 17.57
N SER A 605 -47.14 -2.92 16.83
CA SER A 605 -47.95 -3.69 15.88
C SER A 605 -47.13 -4.14 14.68
N GLN A 606 -46.34 -3.23 14.08
CA GLN A 606 -45.44 -3.54 12.96
C GLN A 606 -44.37 -4.56 13.35
N LYS A 607 -43.78 -4.46 14.55
CA LYS A 607 -42.84 -5.46 15.09
C LYS A 607 -43.50 -6.82 15.27
N LYS A 608 -44.70 -6.87 15.86
CA LYS A 608 -45.44 -8.11 16.06
C LYS A 608 -45.80 -8.80 14.74
N GLN A 609 -46.16 -8.04 13.72
CA GLN A 609 -46.54 -8.56 12.40
C GLN A 609 -45.33 -8.98 11.56
N TRP A 610 -44.20 -8.25 11.63
CA TRP A 610 -43.10 -8.39 10.69
C TRP A 610 -41.75 -8.73 11.33
N LEU A 611 -41.37 -8.09 12.44
CA LEU A 611 -40.06 -8.30 13.06
C LEU A 611 -39.93 -9.70 13.65
N PHE A 612 -40.92 -10.17 14.43
CA PHE A 612 -40.80 -11.49 15.07
C PHE A 612 -40.78 -12.65 14.04
N PRO A 613 -41.62 -12.67 12.98
CA PRO A 613 -41.51 -13.68 11.93
C PRO A 613 -40.21 -13.64 11.12
N LEU A 614 -39.55 -12.48 11.00
CA LEU A 614 -38.20 -12.36 10.42
C LEU A 614 -37.10 -12.84 11.38
N LEU A 615 -37.17 -12.48 12.67
CA LEU A 615 -36.24 -12.97 13.71
C LEU A 615 -36.35 -14.48 13.93
N ASP A 616 -37.53 -15.07 13.71
CA ASP A 616 -37.76 -16.52 13.68
C ASP A 616 -37.22 -17.19 12.39
N GLY A 617 -36.94 -16.41 11.33
CA GLY A 617 -36.61 -16.90 10.00
C GLY A 617 -37.77 -17.60 9.26
N LYS A 618 -39.03 -17.37 9.69
CA LYS A 618 -40.25 -17.99 9.11
C LYS A 618 -40.68 -17.32 7.81
N ILE A 619 -40.43 -16.02 7.67
CA ILE A 619 -40.61 -15.27 6.44
C ILE A 619 -39.28 -14.66 5.99
N ARG A 620 -39.26 -14.17 4.76
CA ARG A 620 -38.22 -13.34 4.17
C ARG A 620 -38.81 -11.97 3.81
N SER A 621 -37.96 -11.04 3.45
CA SER A 621 -38.33 -9.68 3.08
C SER A 621 -37.48 -9.14 1.92
N CYS A 622 -37.96 -8.07 1.29
CA CYS A 622 -37.25 -7.35 0.25
C CYS A 622 -37.27 -5.83 0.49
N PHE A 623 -36.55 -5.06 -0.32
CA PHE A 623 -36.46 -3.60 -0.19
C PHE A 623 -36.55 -2.94 -1.57
N ALA A 624 -37.69 -2.32 -1.86
CA ALA A 624 -38.05 -1.79 -3.17
C ALA A 624 -37.79 -0.27 -3.22
N MET A 625 -36.51 0.09 -3.38
CA MET A 625 -36.07 1.48 -3.53
C MET A 625 -35.72 1.81 -4.98
N THR A 626 -34.79 1.08 -5.59
CA THR A 626 -34.21 1.38 -6.91
C THR A 626 -35.26 1.33 -8.01
N GLU A 627 -35.22 2.30 -8.92
CA GLU A 627 -36.12 2.47 -10.06
C GLU A 627 -35.33 2.36 -11.38
N PRO A 628 -35.88 1.74 -12.44
CA PRO A 628 -35.19 1.57 -13.72
C PRO A 628 -35.18 2.85 -14.57
N GLN A 629 -36.19 3.71 -14.45
CA GLN A 629 -36.34 4.91 -15.28
C GLN A 629 -35.54 6.14 -14.76
N VAL A 630 -34.98 6.08 -13.55
CA VAL A 630 -34.19 7.17 -12.96
C VAL A 630 -32.86 6.72 -12.35
N ALA A 631 -31.88 7.63 -12.35
CA ALA A 631 -30.56 7.44 -11.74
C ALA A 631 -30.65 7.38 -10.21
N SER A 632 -31.07 6.22 -9.69
CA SER A 632 -31.40 5.94 -8.29
C SER A 632 -30.22 6.00 -7.30
N SER A 633 -28.99 6.22 -7.80
CA SER A 633 -27.80 6.47 -6.97
C SER A 633 -27.85 7.83 -6.26
N ASP A 634 -28.62 8.80 -6.79
CA ASP A 634 -29.16 9.92 -6.03
C ASP A 634 -30.60 9.55 -5.61
N ALA A 635 -30.75 9.23 -4.31
CA ALA A 635 -32.01 8.80 -3.71
C ALA A 635 -33.15 9.83 -3.80
N THR A 636 -32.86 11.08 -4.20
CA THR A 636 -33.88 12.12 -4.36
C THR A 636 -34.56 12.07 -5.73
N ASN A 637 -33.96 11.36 -6.70
CA ASN A 637 -34.54 11.14 -8.02
C ASN A 637 -35.77 10.25 -7.96
N ILE A 638 -35.80 9.23 -7.09
CA ILE A 638 -36.92 8.28 -6.82
C ILE A 638 -38.30 8.92 -7.02
N GLU A 639 -39.09 8.42 -7.97
CA GLU A 639 -40.35 9.02 -8.45
C GLU A 639 -41.60 8.25 -8.05
N ALA A 640 -41.49 6.95 -7.71
CA ALA A 640 -42.63 6.12 -7.33
C ALA A 640 -43.45 6.80 -6.21
N SER A 641 -44.77 6.89 -6.40
CA SER A 641 -45.64 7.74 -5.59
C SER A 641 -46.31 6.99 -4.45
N ILE A 642 -46.53 7.72 -3.35
CA ILE A 642 -47.28 7.30 -2.17
C ILE A 642 -48.36 8.37 -1.97
N VAL A 643 -49.56 8.11 -2.48
CA VAL A 643 -50.68 9.05 -2.47
C VAL A 643 -51.62 8.72 -1.33
N GLU A 644 -52.08 9.72 -0.58
CA GLU A 644 -53.04 9.55 0.50
C GLU A 644 -54.48 9.43 -0.04
N ASP A 645 -55.23 8.42 0.40
CA ASP A 645 -56.64 8.19 0.05
C ASP A 645 -57.45 7.68 1.26
N GLY A 646 -58.13 8.60 1.95
CA GLY A 646 -58.88 8.29 3.17
C GLY A 646 -57.96 7.74 4.27
N ASP A 647 -58.26 6.54 4.77
CA ASP A 647 -57.45 5.85 5.79
C ASP A 647 -56.28 5.03 5.21
N PHE A 648 -55.99 5.18 3.91
CA PHE A 648 -55.04 4.36 3.15
C PHE A 648 -53.98 5.21 2.44
N TYR A 649 -52.91 4.54 2.02
CA TYR A 649 -52.02 5.00 0.96
C TYR A 649 -52.19 4.13 -0.29
N ILE A 650 -52.11 4.78 -1.45
CA ILE A 650 -52.03 4.15 -2.77
C ILE A 650 -50.59 4.27 -3.26
N LEU A 651 -49.96 3.12 -3.50
CA LEU A 651 -48.58 3.04 -3.99
C LEU A 651 -48.59 2.76 -5.50
N ASN A 652 -47.84 3.56 -6.26
CA ASN A 652 -47.64 3.36 -7.69
C ASN A 652 -46.15 3.50 -8.06
N GLY A 653 -45.61 2.58 -8.86
CA GLY A 653 -44.25 2.71 -9.40
C GLY A 653 -43.60 1.41 -9.89
N HIS A 654 -42.51 1.58 -10.64
CA HIS A 654 -41.70 0.51 -11.22
C HIS A 654 -40.38 0.40 -10.45
N LYS A 655 -40.07 -0.78 -9.90
CA LYS A 655 -38.91 -1.03 -9.04
C LYS A 655 -38.06 -2.16 -9.59
N TRP A 656 -36.76 -2.14 -9.36
CA TRP A 656 -35.85 -3.19 -9.84
C TRP A 656 -34.66 -3.40 -8.90
N TRP A 657 -33.89 -4.47 -9.10
CA TRP A 657 -32.89 -4.97 -8.15
C TRP A 657 -33.46 -5.21 -6.75
N THR A 658 -34.73 -5.63 -6.67
CA THR A 658 -35.43 -5.88 -5.41
C THR A 658 -35.04 -7.28 -4.92
N THR A 659 -33.90 -7.36 -4.23
CA THR A 659 -33.31 -8.63 -3.76
C THR A 659 -34.26 -9.38 -2.83
N GLY A 660 -34.36 -10.70 -2.99
CA GLY A 660 -35.17 -11.58 -2.16
C GLY A 660 -36.64 -11.72 -2.59
N ALA A 661 -37.13 -10.88 -3.50
CA ALA A 661 -38.54 -10.81 -3.88
C ALA A 661 -39.07 -12.01 -4.69
N LEU A 662 -38.19 -12.94 -5.11
CA LEU A 662 -38.55 -14.17 -5.82
C LEU A 662 -38.69 -15.38 -4.88
N ASP A 663 -38.24 -15.26 -3.62
CA ASP A 663 -38.41 -16.31 -2.62
C ASP A 663 -39.91 -16.44 -2.26
N PRO A 664 -40.54 -17.63 -2.33
CA PRO A 664 -41.94 -17.80 -1.97
C PRO A 664 -42.25 -17.46 -0.49
N ARG A 665 -41.23 -17.39 0.37
CA ARG A 665 -41.29 -16.94 1.76
C ARG A 665 -41.17 -15.42 1.92
N CYS A 666 -40.85 -14.67 0.86
CA CYS A 666 -40.80 -13.21 0.90
C CYS A 666 -42.21 -12.66 1.09
N LYS A 667 -42.54 -12.24 2.32
CA LYS A 667 -43.87 -11.72 2.68
C LYS A 667 -43.87 -10.20 2.91
N LEU A 668 -42.75 -9.61 3.30
CA LEU A 668 -42.63 -8.16 3.48
C LEU A 668 -41.82 -7.51 2.35
N CYS A 669 -42.43 -6.53 1.67
CA CYS A 669 -41.70 -5.52 0.92
C CYS A 669 -41.61 -4.23 1.75
N VAL A 670 -40.39 -3.72 1.94
CA VAL A 670 -40.18 -2.35 2.43
C VAL A 670 -40.05 -1.43 1.21
N PHE A 671 -41.14 -0.74 0.87
CA PHE A 671 -41.24 0.13 -0.30
C PHE A 671 -40.79 1.57 0.03
N MET A 672 -40.06 2.22 -0.88
CA MET A 672 -39.67 3.63 -0.75
C MET A 672 -40.15 4.46 -1.94
N GLY A 673 -40.85 5.57 -1.67
CA GLY A 673 -41.44 6.44 -2.68
C GLY A 673 -41.72 7.86 -2.18
N LYS A 674 -42.11 8.78 -3.06
CA LYS A 674 -42.44 10.18 -2.75
C LYS A 674 -43.86 10.30 -2.18
N THR A 675 -43.98 10.85 -0.97
CA THR A 675 -45.25 11.30 -0.36
C THR A 675 -45.56 12.77 -0.65
N ASP A 676 -44.56 13.65 -0.65
CA ASP A 676 -44.74 15.06 -1.00
C ASP A 676 -43.61 15.56 -1.93
N PRO A 677 -43.85 15.66 -3.25
CA PRO A 677 -42.90 16.23 -4.21
C PRO A 677 -42.58 17.73 -4.00
N LYS A 678 -43.33 18.45 -3.16
CA LYS A 678 -43.14 19.89 -2.86
C LYS A 678 -42.37 20.11 -1.55
N ALA A 679 -42.25 19.10 -0.69
CA ALA A 679 -41.43 19.15 0.52
C ALA A 679 -39.94 19.43 0.21
N PRO A 680 -39.14 19.90 1.18
CA PRO A 680 -37.69 20.00 1.03
C PRO A 680 -37.06 18.70 0.53
N ARG A 681 -36.05 18.77 -0.35
CA ARG A 681 -35.55 17.64 -1.18
C ARG A 681 -35.25 16.32 -0.45
N HIS A 682 -34.89 16.34 0.84
CA HIS A 682 -34.61 15.14 1.65
C HIS A 682 -35.77 14.73 2.58
N ARG A 683 -36.95 15.34 2.42
CA ARG A 683 -38.21 15.06 3.13
C ARG A 683 -39.36 14.69 2.19
N GLN A 684 -39.08 14.48 0.90
CA GLN A 684 -40.12 14.14 -0.08
C GLN A 684 -40.53 12.67 -0.01
N GLN A 685 -39.64 11.79 0.46
CA GLN A 685 -39.81 10.34 0.44
C GLN A 685 -40.22 9.77 1.81
N SER A 686 -41.02 8.71 1.79
CA SER A 686 -41.37 7.88 2.94
C SER A 686 -40.96 6.41 2.70
N MET A 687 -41.03 5.59 3.76
CA MET A 687 -41.00 4.13 3.62
C MET A 687 -42.30 3.53 4.15
N VAL A 688 -42.78 2.48 3.49
CA VAL A 688 -44.05 1.81 3.80
C VAL A 688 -43.83 0.29 3.80
N LEU A 689 -44.42 -0.39 4.78
CA LEU A 689 -44.43 -1.85 4.89
C LEU A 689 -45.58 -2.39 4.02
N VAL A 690 -45.27 -3.27 3.08
CA VAL A 690 -46.25 -3.79 2.12
C VAL A 690 -46.20 -5.31 2.12
N SER A 691 -47.36 -5.96 2.23
CA SER A 691 -47.41 -7.42 2.12
C SER A 691 -47.25 -7.82 0.65
N MET A 692 -46.41 -8.81 0.33
CA MET A 692 -46.12 -9.22 -1.05
C MET A 692 -47.33 -9.83 -1.80
N ASP A 693 -48.40 -10.17 -1.08
CA ASP A 693 -49.69 -10.63 -1.61
C ASP A 693 -50.74 -9.50 -1.73
N THR A 694 -50.36 -8.23 -1.48
CA THR A 694 -51.27 -7.09 -1.67
C THR A 694 -51.61 -6.94 -3.16
N PRO A 695 -52.90 -6.87 -3.55
CA PRO A 695 -53.30 -6.67 -4.94
C PRO A 695 -52.64 -5.45 -5.58
N GLY A 696 -52.22 -5.60 -6.84
CA GLY A 696 -51.50 -4.58 -7.60
C GLY A 696 -49.97 -4.74 -7.61
N ILE A 697 -49.40 -5.62 -6.77
CA ILE A 697 -47.98 -6.00 -6.86
C ILE A 697 -47.81 -7.07 -7.93
N GLN A 698 -46.88 -6.86 -8.86
CA GLN A 698 -46.52 -7.82 -9.91
C GLN A 698 -44.99 -8.00 -9.93
N VAL A 699 -44.50 -9.23 -9.81
CA VAL A 699 -43.10 -9.55 -10.07
C VAL A 699 -42.96 -9.85 -11.56
N LEU A 700 -42.35 -8.94 -12.31
CA LEU A 700 -42.30 -9.00 -13.78
C LEU A 700 -41.29 -10.05 -14.28
N ARG A 701 -40.11 -10.12 -13.64
CA ARG A 701 -39.02 -11.04 -13.98
C ARG A 701 -37.91 -11.06 -12.93
N ALA A 702 -37.05 -12.07 -13.02
CA ALA A 702 -35.72 -12.06 -12.43
C ALA A 702 -34.74 -11.17 -13.21
N LEU A 703 -33.72 -10.68 -12.52
CA LEU A 703 -32.54 -10.00 -13.04
C LEU A 703 -31.31 -10.83 -12.71
N SER A 704 -30.32 -10.86 -13.61
CA SER A 704 -29.11 -11.66 -13.43
C SER A 704 -27.82 -10.84 -13.41
N VAL A 705 -26.85 -11.32 -12.64
CA VAL A 705 -25.49 -10.77 -12.56
C VAL A 705 -24.54 -11.72 -13.31
N TYR A 706 -24.04 -11.30 -14.46
CA TYR A 706 -23.27 -12.15 -15.38
C TYR A 706 -23.96 -13.48 -15.78
N GLY A 707 -25.30 -13.51 -15.75
CA GLY A 707 -26.11 -14.70 -16.05
C GLY A 707 -26.56 -15.49 -14.83
N MET A 708 -26.03 -15.22 -13.63
CA MET A 708 -26.47 -15.84 -12.37
C MET A 708 -27.74 -15.14 -11.86
N GLU A 709 -28.79 -15.90 -11.50
CA GLU A 709 -30.09 -15.37 -11.05
C GLU A 709 -30.22 -15.26 -9.51
N ASP A 710 -29.19 -15.67 -8.76
CA ASP A 710 -29.13 -15.75 -7.29
C ASP A 710 -30.36 -16.40 -6.57
N PRO A 711 -30.91 -17.53 -7.08
CA PRO A 711 -32.16 -18.11 -6.57
C PRO A 711 -31.96 -18.82 -5.21
N PRO A 712 -33.02 -19.07 -4.42
CA PRO A 712 -34.43 -18.73 -4.67
C PRO A 712 -34.75 -17.25 -4.44
N GLY A 713 -33.89 -16.48 -3.76
CA GLY A 713 -34.16 -15.08 -3.42
C GLY A 713 -34.13 -14.14 -4.62
N GLY A 714 -33.09 -14.26 -5.43
CA GLY A 714 -32.82 -13.52 -6.65
C GLY A 714 -32.95 -12.00 -6.54
N HIS A 715 -33.06 -11.36 -7.71
CA HIS A 715 -33.26 -9.92 -7.84
C HIS A 715 -34.50 -9.64 -8.69
N GLY A 716 -35.59 -9.19 -8.06
CA GLY A 716 -36.84 -8.92 -8.77
C GLY A 716 -36.88 -7.56 -9.47
N GLU A 717 -37.47 -7.54 -10.67
CA GLU A 717 -38.13 -6.36 -11.25
C GLU A 717 -39.63 -6.43 -10.91
N LEU A 718 -40.15 -5.39 -10.25
CA LEU A 718 -41.50 -5.35 -9.68
C LEU A 718 -42.25 -4.12 -10.20
N LEU A 719 -43.54 -4.29 -10.46
CA LEU A 719 -44.49 -3.21 -10.69
C LEU A 719 -45.48 -3.12 -9.51
N PHE A 720 -45.81 -1.89 -9.13
CA PHE A 720 -46.82 -1.57 -8.13
C PHE A 720 -47.88 -0.72 -8.84
N GLU A 721 -49.08 -1.29 -9.05
CA GLU A 721 -50.21 -0.62 -9.69
C GLU A 721 -51.36 -0.47 -8.69
N ASN A 722 -51.59 0.76 -8.22
CA ASN A 722 -52.64 1.14 -7.27
C ASN A 722 -52.69 0.27 -5.98
N VAL A 723 -51.52 -0.15 -5.49
CA VAL A 723 -51.38 -1.02 -4.32
C VAL A 723 -51.87 -0.27 -3.08
N ARG A 724 -53.01 -0.70 -2.53
CA ARG A 724 -53.69 -0.05 -1.42
C ARG A 724 -53.27 -0.66 -0.08
N VAL A 725 -52.71 0.15 0.82
CA VAL A 725 -52.32 -0.26 2.18
C VAL A 725 -52.84 0.71 3.24
N PRO A 726 -53.15 0.26 4.48
CA PRO A 726 -53.53 1.15 5.58
C PRO A 726 -52.48 2.23 5.87
N LYS A 727 -52.91 3.40 6.38
CA LYS A 727 -51.99 4.47 6.81
C LYS A 727 -50.98 4.02 7.86
N GLU A 728 -51.37 3.10 8.75
CA GLU A 728 -50.51 2.52 9.79
C GLU A 728 -49.35 1.64 9.26
N ASN A 729 -49.30 1.35 7.95
CA ASN A 729 -48.18 0.67 7.33
C ASN A 729 -46.96 1.58 7.10
N ILE A 730 -47.07 2.89 7.30
CA ILE A 730 -45.94 3.82 7.14
C ILE A 730 -44.92 3.63 8.29
N LEU A 731 -43.63 3.64 7.94
CA LEU A 731 -42.56 3.61 8.93
C LEU A 731 -42.30 5.02 9.47
N LEU A 732 -42.26 5.15 10.79
CA LEU A 732 -42.05 6.38 11.56
C LEU A 732 -43.13 7.47 11.31
N GLU A 733 -43.01 8.25 10.23
CA GLU A 733 -43.97 9.31 9.82
C GLU A 733 -43.71 9.71 8.35
N PRO A 734 -44.64 10.41 7.68
CA PRO A 734 -44.42 10.93 6.33
C PRO A 734 -43.15 11.79 6.19
N GLY A 735 -42.40 11.58 5.11
CA GLY A 735 -41.22 12.36 4.76
C GLY A 735 -39.91 11.94 5.46
N ARG A 736 -39.90 10.87 6.27
CA ARG A 736 -38.67 10.38 6.94
C ARG A 736 -37.93 9.27 6.18
N GLY A 737 -38.34 8.95 4.96
CA GLY A 737 -37.75 7.86 4.16
C GLY A 737 -36.24 8.01 3.93
N PHE A 738 -35.73 9.24 3.76
CA PHE A 738 -34.28 9.47 3.64
C PHE A 738 -33.52 9.16 4.95
N GLU A 739 -34.13 9.44 6.11
CA GLU A 739 -33.51 9.18 7.42
C GLU A 739 -33.44 7.68 7.71
N ILE A 740 -34.56 6.97 7.49
CA ILE A 740 -34.64 5.51 7.63
C ILE A 740 -33.67 4.84 6.65
N ALA A 741 -33.54 5.35 5.41
CA ALA A 741 -32.54 4.87 4.46
C ALA A 741 -31.10 5.03 4.96
N GLN A 742 -30.71 6.18 5.53
CA GLN A 742 -29.36 6.34 6.09
C GLN A 742 -29.12 5.45 7.31
N GLY A 743 -30.14 5.28 8.17
CA GLY A 743 -30.09 4.36 9.31
C GLY A 743 -29.86 2.91 8.88
N ARG A 744 -30.60 2.44 7.86
CA ARG A 744 -30.49 1.09 7.27
C ARG A 744 -29.17 0.83 6.54
N LEU A 745 -28.71 1.81 5.74
CA LEU A 745 -27.57 1.64 4.85
C LEU A 745 -26.20 1.78 5.54
N GLY A 746 -26.12 2.29 6.77
CA GLY A 746 -24.86 2.30 7.53
C GLY A 746 -24.39 0.88 7.88
N PRO A 747 -25.15 0.12 8.70
CA PRO A 747 -24.86 -1.26 9.06
C PRO A 747 -24.81 -2.21 7.85
N GLY A 748 -25.75 -2.08 6.90
CA GLY A 748 -25.76 -2.91 5.68
C GLY A 748 -24.44 -2.88 4.91
N ARG A 749 -23.85 -1.71 4.72
CA ARG A 749 -22.55 -1.53 4.05
C ARG A 749 -21.42 -2.27 4.76
N ILE A 750 -21.32 -2.17 6.09
CA ILE A 750 -20.25 -2.85 6.82
C ILE A 750 -20.46 -4.37 6.87
N HIS A 751 -21.69 -4.86 7.01
CA HIS A 751 -22.01 -6.29 6.93
C HIS A 751 -21.70 -6.89 5.54
N HIS A 752 -21.82 -6.11 4.46
CA HIS A 752 -21.35 -6.51 3.14
C HIS A 752 -19.81 -6.49 3.01
N CYS A 753 -19.14 -5.53 3.66
CA CYS A 753 -17.66 -5.50 3.69
C CYS A 753 -17.08 -6.68 4.47
N MET A 754 -17.59 -6.98 5.67
CA MET A 754 -17.14 -8.11 6.51
C MET A 754 -17.20 -9.43 5.73
N ARG A 755 -18.34 -9.74 5.10
CA ARG A 755 -18.50 -10.95 4.27
C ARG A 755 -17.49 -11.01 3.11
N LEU A 756 -17.25 -9.90 2.42
CA LEU A 756 -16.28 -9.84 1.32
C LEU A 756 -14.82 -10.07 1.74
N ILE A 757 -14.45 -9.83 3.01
CA ILE A 757 -13.15 -10.29 3.54
C ILE A 757 -13.13 -11.83 3.57
N GLY A 758 -14.21 -12.46 4.02
CA GLY A 758 -14.39 -13.92 4.02
C GLY A 758 -14.36 -14.54 2.61
N ASN A 759 -15.03 -13.92 1.62
CA ASN A 759 -14.97 -14.35 0.22
C ASN A 759 -13.51 -14.32 -0.31
N ALA A 760 -12.77 -13.25 0.02
CA ALA A 760 -11.38 -13.09 -0.40
C ALA A 760 -10.43 -14.09 0.30
N GLU A 761 -10.62 -14.34 1.59
CA GLU A 761 -9.88 -15.38 2.32
C GLU A 761 -10.16 -16.77 1.78
N ARG A 762 -11.43 -17.12 1.51
CA ARG A 762 -11.80 -18.41 0.93
C ARG A 762 -11.26 -18.59 -0.48
N ALA A 763 -11.24 -17.53 -1.29
CA ALA A 763 -10.58 -17.55 -2.60
C ALA A 763 -9.06 -17.78 -2.49
N LEU A 764 -8.39 -17.14 -1.54
CA LEU A 764 -6.95 -17.34 -1.28
C LEU A 764 -6.65 -18.72 -0.68
N GLU A 765 -7.54 -19.28 0.14
CA GLU A 765 -7.50 -20.65 0.66
C GLU A 765 -7.57 -21.68 -0.48
N LEU A 766 -8.59 -21.59 -1.34
CA LEU A 766 -8.74 -22.41 -2.53
C LEU A 766 -7.54 -22.27 -3.48
N MET A 767 -7.03 -21.04 -3.68
CA MET A 767 -5.81 -20.78 -4.46
C MET A 767 -4.61 -21.54 -3.89
N LYS A 768 -4.37 -21.48 -2.57
CA LYS A 768 -3.28 -22.19 -1.87
C LYS A 768 -3.34 -23.71 -2.04
N GLU A 769 -4.52 -24.30 -2.20
CA GLU A 769 -4.70 -25.73 -2.42
C GLU A 769 -4.48 -26.11 -3.89
N ARG A 770 -5.06 -25.32 -4.82
CA ARG A 770 -4.92 -25.50 -6.26
C ARG A 770 -3.46 -25.45 -6.73
N VAL A 771 -2.68 -24.47 -6.24
CA VAL A 771 -1.32 -24.26 -6.75
C VAL A 771 -0.31 -25.32 -6.29
N LYS A 772 -0.64 -26.07 -5.22
CA LYS A 772 0.16 -27.22 -4.74
C LYS A 772 -0.11 -28.50 -5.51
N THR A 773 -1.30 -28.63 -6.12
CA THR A 773 -1.80 -29.86 -6.73
C THR A 773 -1.72 -29.86 -8.27
N ARG A 774 -1.21 -28.77 -8.87
CA ARG A 774 -1.11 -28.59 -10.32
C ARG A 774 0.31 -28.19 -10.72
N ASN A 775 0.80 -28.82 -11.79
CA ASN A 775 2.11 -28.56 -12.39
C ASN A 775 1.94 -27.90 -13.76
N ALA A 776 2.81 -26.95 -14.10
CA ALA A 776 2.92 -26.36 -15.43
C ALA A 776 4.39 -26.00 -15.72
N PHE A 777 4.83 -26.14 -16.97
CA PHE A 777 6.21 -25.85 -17.40
C PHE A 777 7.28 -26.55 -16.53
N GLY A 778 7.03 -27.82 -16.19
CA GLY A 778 7.99 -28.68 -15.48
C GLY A 778 7.99 -28.60 -13.95
N LYS A 779 7.18 -27.72 -13.32
CA LYS A 779 7.15 -27.57 -11.84
C LYS A 779 5.75 -27.21 -11.29
N PRO A 780 5.51 -27.31 -9.98
CA PRO A 780 4.27 -26.88 -9.34
C PRO A 780 3.95 -25.40 -9.60
N LEU A 781 2.65 -25.06 -9.68
CA LEU A 781 2.22 -23.65 -9.77
C LEU A 781 2.65 -22.84 -8.53
N ALA A 782 2.76 -23.48 -7.36
CA ALA A 782 3.28 -22.89 -6.13
C ALA A 782 4.74 -22.38 -6.24
N GLU A 783 5.51 -22.83 -7.24
CA GLU A 783 6.88 -22.42 -7.51
C GLU A 783 6.98 -21.40 -8.67
N GLN A 784 5.85 -20.98 -9.26
CA GLN A 784 5.81 -19.96 -10.30
C GLN A 784 5.83 -18.57 -9.64
N GLY A 785 6.83 -17.74 -9.99
CA GLY A 785 7.09 -16.48 -9.29
C GLY A 785 5.93 -15.47 -9.33
N THR A 786 5.11 -15.49 -10.39
CA THR A 786 3.87 -14.71 -10.49
C THR A 786 2.84 -15.16 -9.46
N ILE A 787 2.53 -16.47 -9.40
CA ILE A 787 1.61 -17.07 -8.42
C ILE A 787 2.05 -16.77 -6.98
N MET A 788 3.34 -16.86 -6.70
CA MET A 788 3.90 -16.50 -5.38
C MET A 788 3.69 -15.00 -5.05
N ALA A 789 3.89 -14.11 -6.03
CA ALA A 789 3.65 -12.69 -5.86
C ALA A 789 2.15 -12.37 -5.68
N ASP A 790 1.27 -13.01 -6.44
CA ASP A 790 -0.18 -12.85 -6.34
C ASP A 790 -0.74 -13.32 -4.98
N MET A 791 -0.24 -14.45 -4.45
CA MET A 791 -0.55 -14.88 -3.09
C MET A 791 -0.10 -13.86 -2.04
N ALA A 792 1.10 -13.27 -2.21
CA ALA A 792 1.63 -12.25 -1.30
C ALA A 792 0.83 -10.93 -1.37
N HIS A 793 0.51 -10.45 -2.58
CA HIS A 793 -0.34 -9.27 -2.79
C HIS A 793 -1.73 -9.48 -2.19
N SER A 794 -2.36 -10.63 -2.43
CA SER A 794 -3.69 -10.93 -1.88
C SER A 794 -3.70 -10.93 -0.35
N ARG A 795 -2.68 -11.51 0.31
CA ARG A 795 -2.58 -11.43 1.77
C ARG A 795 -2.46 -9.98 2.26
N VAL A 796 -1.58 -9.18 1.65
CA VAL A 796 -1.39 -7.77 2.05
C VAL A 796 -2.66 -6.94 1.85
N GLU A 797 -3.35 -7.10 0.71
CA GLU A 797 -4.58 -6.37 0.42
C GLU A 797 -5.74 -6.80 1.35
N ILE A 798 -5.84 -8.09 1.71
CA ILE A 798 -6.79 -8.60 2.72
C ILE A 798 -6.56 -7.97 4.09
N GLU A 799 -5.34 -7.99 4.64
CA GLU A 799 -5.09 -7.45 5.99
C GLU A 799 -5.38 -5.95 6.07
N GLN A 800 -5.01 -5.19 5.03
CA GLN A 800 -5.32 -3.75 4.93
C GLN A 800 -6.83 -3.49 4.93
N ALA A 801 -7.60 -4.30 4.19
CA ALA A 801 -9.05 -4.20 4.13
C ALA A 801 -9.71 -4.60 5.47
N ARG A 802 -9.29 -5.71 6.08
CA ARG A 802 -9.77 -6.19 7.39
C ARG A 802 -9.56 -5.15 8.48
N LEU A 803 -8.34 -4.63 8.63
CA LEU A 803 -8.04 -3.64 9.67
C LEU A 803 -8.85 -2.35 9.52
N LEU A 804 -9.21 -1.95 8.29
CA LEU A 804 -10.08 -0.80 8.07
C LEU A 804 -11.56 -1.11 8.41
N VAL A 805 -12.04 -2.34 8.16
CA VAL A 805 -13.36 -2.82 8.61
C VAL A 805 -13.44 -2.87 10.14
N LEU A 806 -12.43 -3.44 10.81
CA LEU A 806 -12.36 -3.47 12.27
C LEU A 806 -12.30 -2.05 12.86
N LYS A 807 -11.54 -1.12 12.27
CA LYS A 807 -11.55 0.30 12.67
C LYS A 807 -12.96 0.91 12.50
N ALA A 808 -13.63 0.68 11.38
CA ALA A 808 -14.97 1.21 11.14
C ALA A 808 -15.99 0.69 12.16
N ALA A 809 -15.97 -0.62 12.44
CA ALA A 809 -16.81 -1.25 13.46
C ALA A 809 -16.54 -0.68 14.86
N HIS A 810 -15.27 -0.59 15.27
CA HIS A 810 -14.88 0.01 16.54
C HIS A 810 -15.36 1.47 16.70
N LEU A 811 -15.36 2.26 15.61
CA LEU A 811 -15.92 3.61 15.64
C LEU A 811 -17.45 3.63 15.72
N MET A 812 -18.15 2.68 15.09
CA MET A 812 -19.59 2.51 15.28
C MET A 812 -19.91 2.22 16.76
N ASP A 813 -19.14 1.36 17.41
CA ASP A 813 -19.32 0.98 18.82
C ASP A 813 -18.92 2.09 19.83
N THR A 814 -17.98 2.97 19.49
CA THR A 814 -17.43 3.97 20.43
C THR A 814 -17.91 5.40 20.22
N VAL A 815 -18.24 5.80 18.99
CA VAL A 815 -18.71 7.16 18.63
C VAL A 815 -20.00 7.18 17.80
N GLY A 816 -20.55 6.01 17.47
CA GLY A 816 -21.83 5.86 16.79
C GLY A 816 -21.77 6.02 15.26
N ASN A 817 -22.74 5.40 14.59
CA ASN A 817 -22.80 5.26 13.13
C ASN A 817 -22.70 6.60 12.35
N LYS A 818 -23.19 7.70 12.94
CA LYS A 818 -23.12 9.05 12.36
C LYS A 818 -21.70 9.64 12.34
N ALA A 819 -20.88 9.34 13.35
CA ALA A 819 -19.49 9.76 13.41
C ALA A 819 -18.57 8.80 12.61
N ALA A 820 -18.89 7.50 12.59
CA ALA A 820 -18.20 6.48 11.80
C ALA A 820 -18.50 6.51 10.28
N ALA A 821 -19.46 7.34 9.84
CA ALA A 821 -19.87 7.47 8.44
C ALA A 821 -18.75 7.69 7.39
N PRO A 822 -17.64 8.43 7.68
CA PRO A 822 -16.51 8.54 6.76
C PRO A 822 -15.84 7.18 6.54
N GLU A 823 -15.48 6.48 7.62
CA GLU A 823 -14.87 5.15 7.59
C GLU A 823 -15.80 4.09 6.96
N ILE A 824 -17.10 4.13 7.21
CA ILE A 824 -18.09 3.26 6.53
C ILE A 824 -18.06 3.48 5.01
N SER A 825 -17.89 4.73 4.54
CA SER A 825 -17.71 5.00 3.10
C SER A 825 -16.35 4.54 2.58
N MET A 826 -15.27 4.63 3.38
CA MET A 826 -13.94 4.16 2.99
C MET A 826 -13.92 2.63 2.78
N ILE A 827 -14.52 1.85 3.68
CA ILE A 827 -14.59 0.39 3.50
C ILE A 827 -15.50 0.01 2.33
N LYS A 828 -16.63 0.70 2.14
CA LYS A 828 -17.56 0.43 1.03
C LYS A 828 -16.92 0.68 -0.35
N LEU A 829 -15.94 1.58 -0.43
CA LEU A 829 -15.11 1.78 -1.62
C LEU A 829 -13.94 0.77 -1.72
N LEU A 830 -13.24 0.51 -0.61
CA LEU A 830 -12.04 -0.33 -0.60
C LEU A 830 -12.35 -1.82 -0.81
N VAL A 831 -13.27 -2.37 -0.01
CA VAL A 831 -13.38 -3.82 0.18
C VAL A 831 -13.91 -4.56 -1.07
N PRO A 832 -14.92 -4.08 -1.81
CA PRO A 832 -15.31 -4.70 -3.08
C PRO A 832 -14.20 -4.66 -4.14
N ASN A 833 -13.39 -3.59 -4.17
CA ASN A 833 -12.26 -3.47 -5.08
C ASN A 833 -11.04 -4.30 -4.65
N MET A 834 -10.91 -4.64 -3.36
CA MET A 834 -9.95 -5.63 -2.87
C MET A 834 -10.39 -7.04 -3.25
N ALA A 835 -11.62 -7.41 -2.89
CA ALA A 835 -12.14 -8.76 -3.10
C ALA A 835 -12.07 -9.18 -4.58
N LEU A 836 -12.47 -8.30 -5.51
CA LEU A 836 -12.34 -8.55 -6.95
C LEU A 836 -10.93 -8.97 -7.37
N LYS A 837 -9.88 -8.26 -6.92
CA LYS A 837 -8.49 -8.58 -7.29
C LYS A 837 -8.03 -9.93 -6.73
N VAL A 838 -8.41 -10.23 -5.48
CA VAL A 838 -8.04 -11.49 -4.82
C VAL A 838 -8.72 -12.67 -5.50
N ILE A 839 -10.01 -12.53 -5.80
CA ILE A 839 -10.80 -13.57 -6.46
C ILE A 839 -10.33 -13.76 -7.91
N ASP A 840 -10.05 -12.69 -8.65
CA ASP A 840 -9.53 -12.74 -10.03
C ASP A 840 -8.17 -13.47 -10.11
N ARG A 841 -7.23 -13.19 -9.18
CA ARG A 841 -5.98 -13.97 -9.05
C ARG A 841 -6.23 -15.45 -8.74
N ALA A 842 -7.24 -15.76 -7.91
CA ALA A 842 -7.63 -17.14 -7.63
C ALA A 842 -8.21 -17.83 -8.87
N ILE A 843 -9.12 -17.19 -9.60
CA ILE A 843 -9.65 -17.66 -10.89
C ILE A 843 -8.50 -17.95 -11.86
N GLN A 844 -7.56 -17.01 -12.01
CA GLN A 844 -6.40 -17.15 -12.88
C GLN A 844 -5.47 -18.32 -12.47
N ALA A 845 -5.36 -18.63 -11.17
CA ALA A 845 -4.62 -19.79 -10.67
C ALA A 845 -5.38 -21.13 -10.83
N PHE A 846 -6.71 -21.09 -10.98
CA PHE A 846 -7.52 -22.26 -11.34
C PHE A 846 -7.53 -22.53 -12.85
N GLY A 847 -7.33 -21.51 -13.68
CA GLY A 847 -7.47 -21.58 -15.14
C GLY A 847 -8.94 -21.58 -15.55
N GLY A 848 -9.29 -22.32 -16.61
CA GLY A 848 -10.69 -22.40 -17.07
C GLY A 848 -11.68 -22.86 -15.99
N ALA A 849 -11.24 -23.71 -15.05
CA ALA A 849 -12.05 -24.15 -13.90
C ALA A 849 -12.25 -23.07 -12.82
N GLY A 850 -11.67 -21.88 -12.96
CA GLY A 850 -12.03 -20.72 -12.14
C GLY A 850 -13.30 -20.03 -12.62
N LEU A 851 -13.78 -20.36 -13.83
CA LEU A 851 -14.94 -19.78 -14.48
C LEU A 851 -16.17 -20.73 -14.48
N SER A 852 -16.03 -21.95 -13.97
CA SER A 852 -17.11 -22.94 -13.87
C SER A 852 -17.74 -22.96 -12.47
N SER A 853 -18.92 -23.57 -12.36
CA SER A 853 -19.68 -23.78 -11.12
C SER A 853 -19.11 -24.87 -10.21
N ASP A 854 -18.01 -25.53 -10.60
CA ASP A 854 -17.28 -26.52 -9.78
C ASP A 854 -16.64 -25.89 -8.52
N TYR A 855 -16.50 -24.56 -8.51
CA TYR A 855 -15.92 -23.77 -7.43
C TYR A 855 -16.64 -22.42 -7.30
N PRO A 856 -16.78 -21.86 -6.09
CA PRO A 856 -17.55 -20.63 -5.86
C PRO A 856 -16.90 -19.33 -6.41
N LEU A 857 -15.76 -19.42 -7.10
CA LEU A 857 -14.93 -18.28 -7.46
C LEU A 857 -15.65 -17.30 -8.42
N ALA A 858 -16.40 -17.82 -9.39
CA ALA A 858 -17.18 -17.01 -10.32
C ALA A 858 -18.32 -16.26 -9.62
N GLU A 859 -19.01 -16.91 -8.67
CA GLU A 859 -20.08 -16.32 -7.86
C GLU A 859 -19.53 -15.23 -6.94
N TYR A 860 -18.43 -15.51 -6.23
CA TYR A 860 -17.77 -14.52 -5.38
C TYR A 860 -17.32 -13.29 -6.19
N PHE A 861 -16.83 -13.49 -7.43
CA PHE A 861 -16.48 -12.38 -8.34
C PHE A 861 -17.71 -11.57 -8.74
N GLY A 862 -18.82 -12.23 -9.10
CA GLY A 862 -20.09 -11.58 -9.42
C GLY A 862 -20.62 -10.73 -8.26
N TRP A 863 -20.63 -11.28 -7.05
CA TRP A 863 -21.04 -10.57 -5.84
C TRP A 863 -20.10 -9.42 -5.46
N ALA A 864 -18.77 -9.61 -5.53
CA ALA A 864 -17.81 -8.53 -5.33
C ALA A 864 -17.97 -7.41 -6.38
N ARG A 865 -18.35 -7.75 -7.62
CA ARG A 865 -18.66 -6.77 -8.67
C ARG A 865 -20.00 -6.04 -8.42
N ALA A 866 -21.03 -6.74 -7.97
CA ALA A 866 -22.34 -6.16 -7.67
C ALA A 866 -22.26 -5.18 -6.48
N LEU A 867 -21.43 -5.48 -5.48
CA LEU A 867 -21.24 -4.65 -4.28
C LEU A 867 -20.43 -3.36 -4.52
N ARG A 868 -19.93 -3.14 -5.75
CA ARG A 868 -19.48 -1.82 -6.25
C ARG A 868 -20.62 -0.90 -6.73
N LEU A 869 -21.86 -1.39 -6.73
CA LEU A 869 -23.07 -0.67 -7.16
C LEU A 869 -24.14 -0.64 -6.07
N ALA A 870 -24.46 -1.81 -5.50
CA ALA A 870 -25.42 -1.95 -4.39
C ALA A 870 -24.99 -1.15 -3.15
N ASP A 871 -25.97 -0.70 -2.34
CA ASP A 871 -25.81 0.21 -1.19
C ASP A 871 -25.09 1.56 -1.46
N GLY A 872 -24.84 1.89 -2.73
CA GLY A 872 -24.15 3.11 -3.16
C GLY A 872 -22.94 2.79 -4.04
N PRO A 873 -22.87 3.32 -5.28
CA PRO A 873 -21.71 3.13 -6.15
C PRO A 873 -20.41 3.71 -5.57
N ASP A 874 -19.28 3.13 -5.98
CA ASP A 874 -17.92 3.59 -5.63
C ASP A 874 -17.75 5.11 -5.78
N GLU A 875 -18.27 5.69 -6.86
CA GLU A 875 -18.18 7.11 -7.20
C GLU A 875 -18.91 8.01 -6.19
N VAL A 876 -20.03 7.54 -5.62
CA VAL A 876 -20.79 8.26 -4.59
C VAL A 876 -20.00 8.29 -3.29
N HIS A 877 -19.43 7.14 -2.88
CA HIS A 877 -18.58 7.06 -1.70
C HIS A 877 -17.27 7.83 -1.86
N ARG A 878 -16.61 7.77 -3.02
CA ARG A 878 -15.42 8.56 -3.36
C ARG A 878 -15.71 10.07 -3.27
N THR A 879 -16.89 10.49 -3.76
CA THR A 879 -17.34 11.89 -3.65
C THR A 879 -17.64 12.30 -2.21
N ALA A 880 -18.23 11.41 -1.41
CA ALA A 880 -18.49 11.66 0.02
C ALA A 880 -17.18 11.82 0.81
N ILE A 881 -16.23 10.90 0.63
CA ILE A 881 -14.90 10.94 1.25
C ILE A 881 -14.17 12.24 0.87
N ALA A 882 -14.11 12.59 -0.42
CA ALA A 882 -13.46 13.83 -0.87
C ALA A 882 -14.10 15.10 -0.27
N LYS A 883 -15.44 15.15 -0.17
CA LYS A 883 -16.18 16.26 0.48
C LYS A 883 -16.02 16.34 2.00
N LEU A 884 -15.56 15.26 2.65
CA LEU A 884 -15.24 15.22 4.07
C LEU A 884 -13.78 15.60 4.32
N GLU A 885 -12.86 15.13 3.46
CA GLU A 885 -11.44 15.47 3.55
C GLU A 885 -11.18 16.96 3.26
N LEU A 886 -11.88 17.55 2.28
CA LEU A 886 -11.82 18.99 1.97
C LEU A 886 -12.41 19.90 3.07
N LYS A 887 -12.86 19.35 4.20
CA LYS A 887 -13.34 20.10 5.38
C LYS A 887 -12.41 19.98 6.60
N ARG A 888 -11.29 19.26 6.46
CA ARG A 888 -10.26 19.09 7.49
C ARG A 888 -9.12 20.09 7.29
#